data_AF-A0A372LZN7-F1
#
_entry.id   AF-A0A372LZN7-F1
#
_cell.length_a   1.000
_cell.length_b   1.000
_cell.length_c   1.000
_cell.angle_alpha   90.00
_cell.angle_beta   90.00
_cell.angle_gamma   90.00
#
_symmetry.space_group_name_H-M   'P 1'
#
loop_
_entity.id
_entity.type
_entity.pdbx_description
1 polymer ?
#
loop_
_entity_poly.entity_id
_entity_poly.type
_entity_poly.pdbx_seq_one_letter_code
_entity_poly.pdbx_strand_id
1 'polypeptide(L)'
;MSELFDAVDALIASRSPLPPPEERKRLRAAHGLTLDEVAAALQVRRATVSGWESAKKPTEPRGPEREAYARLLEGLAELYPADRAAPSADVAVPETFTGTPPPQAQTPAAGLTSDAAAMTGSEDTQTCSAASTAAPAAASCPDRTTRSARSRRPGVKKTAAAHPPAAGGDPRFVNGPLAVVDVDADGQVLAYCMGGLVLDVPAQSLPALVDWTLHEGLLGQPKLSGPGKDADPLLVLTEAALERYGLPATLTDEQRLAGRIPEGHKAVKQLVRADWKLTRRGFGPWARIYRPAQGSKRACVQLCIPSWNALDTRHWGDAGQLPPAELARLLGAYASRVMTPRGSTAVTGLELMTALHPPTRASEPDANGTRTSEYNPGSLGKDPVDPAPCEAPDGHPLLKDLPRFHVRGPAEKLFEEAYDWARPLTDDECLRRNLVGIDVNLAFAAGANGLNVGLGAPTHVTSPIFDPKLPGSWLVDLSHVDLSKVKAGKEWVELDGSLLPSPFTPKGEHPTGPAWYATPTVAYAVELGYEVCPVEAWVRYENGRYLDGWYNRLRDAYLATMADLGVHTDLSPADFLAAMDGYRDHDPQLGHVVSAIKATVKGGLGKLRERPRGEGWRPGEPWRALSRPTWRPDIRAAVISRTRINLHRKIVKHAAFTGQYPVAILSDCVVYAVDGESPLDFLPYRDGKPLPGGFKLGVNPGLVKWEGTQSVLWGEEVRDRFDAPELNLARYIKDGTVTDVDSGE
;
A
#
# COMPACT_ATOMS: atom_id res chain seq x y z
N MET A 1 -4.22 65.41 8.29
CA MET A 1 -2.74 65.31 8.22
C MET A 1 -2.25 64.01 8.79
N SER A 2 -2.68 63.58 10.00
CA SER A 2 -2.32 62.27 10.59
C SER A 2 -2.42 61.12 9.59
N GLU A 3 -3.56 60.91 8.94
CA GLU A 3 -3.79 59.79 8.00
C GLU A 3 -2.74 59.67 6.87
N LEU A 4 -2.10 60.79 6.50
CA LEU A 4 -1.02 60.82 5.50
C LEU A 4 0.35 60.48 6.09
N PHE A 5 0.58 60.74 7.38
CA PHE A 5 1.73 60.23 8.12
C PHE A 5 1.53 58.76 8.47
N ASP A 6 0.35 58.37 8.98
CA ASP A 6 -0.01 56.98 9.29
C ASP A 6 0.19 56.07 8.06
N ALA A 7 -0.19 56.53 6.86
CA ALA A 7 0.03 55.82 5.59
C ALA A 7 1.50 55.80 5.13
N VAL A 8 2.33 56.79 5.50
CA VAL A 8 3.77 56.82 5.22
C VAL A 8 4.53 55.90 6.18
N ASP A 9 4.17 55.91 7.46
CA ASP A 9 4.77 55.06 8.48
C ASP A 9 4.46 53.58 8.23
N ALA A 10 3.21 53.25 7.86
CA ALA A 10 2.83 51.92 7.39
C ALA A 10 3.60 51.50 6.11
N LEU A 11 3.85 52.43 5.18
CA LEU A 11 4.65 52.16 3.98
C LEU A 11 6.13 51.89 4.33
N ILE A 12 6.70 52.60 5.29
CA ILE A 12 8.07 52.37 5.80
C ILE A 12 8.14 51.02 6.52
N ALA A 13 7.23 50.76 7.47
CA ALA A 13 7.15 49.50 8.21
C ALA A 13 6.96 48.27 7.30
N SER A 14 6.25 48.43 6.17
CA SER A 14 6.10 47.37 5.16
C SER A 14 7.43 46.92 4.52
N ARG A 15 8.49 47.75 4.60
CA ARG A 15 9.81 47.50 4.01
C ARG A 15 10.93 47.28 5.02
N SER A 16 10.70 47.54 6.30
CA SER A 16 11.66 47.20 7.36
C SER A 16 11.87 45.67 7.42
N PRO A 17 13.13 45.18 7.49
CA PRO A 17 13.41 43.76 7.61
C PRO A 17 13.10 43.28 9.04
N LEU A 18 12.33 42.20 9.15
CA LEU A 18 12.10 41.52 10.43
C LEU A 18 13.33 40.67 10.81
N PRO A 19 13.59 40.41 12.12
CA PRO A 19 14.61 39.47 12.57
C PRO A 19 14.47 38.07 11.92
N PRO A 20 15.53 37.25 11.85
CA PRO A 20 15.45 35.87 11.35
C PRO A 20 14.43 35.01 12.12
N PRO A 21 13.79 33.99 11.52
CA PRO A 21 12.73 33.19 12.17
C PRO A 21 13.13 32.58 13.52
N GLU A 22 14.34 32.05 13.65
CA GLU A 22 14.85 31.49 14.91
C GLU A 22 15.05 32.58 15.99
N GLU A 23 15.37 33.83 15.61
CA GLU A 23 15.48 34.94 16.56
C GLU A 23 14.11 35.39 17.05
N ARG A 24 13.08 35.36 16.20
CA ARG A 24 11.67 35.61 16.61
C ARG A 24 11.24 34.60 17.67
N LYS A 25 11.54 33.33 17.42
CA LYS A 25 11.29 32.21 18.33
C LYS A 25 12.10 32.33 19.63
N ARG A 26 13.37 32.76 19.57
CA ARG A 26 14.21 33.06 20.75
C ARG A 26 13.56 34.14 21.62
N LEU A 27 13.21 35.27 21.03
CA LEU A 27 12.62 36.42 21.74
C LEU A 27 11.28 36.07 22.39
N ARG A 28 10.39 35.36 21.66
CA ARG A 28 9.11 34.88 22.22
C ARG A 28 9.34 33.91 23.38
N ALA A 29 10.24 32.93 23.23
CA ALA A 29 10.52 31.92 24.25
C ALA A 29 11.23 32.51 25.49
N ALA A 30 12.12 33.50 25.32
CA ALA A 30 12.80 34.19 26.41
C ALA A 30 11.83 34.96 27.33
N HIS A 31 10.69 35.41 26.79
CA HIS A 31 9.61 36.04 27.55
C HIS A 31 8.53 35.04 28.02
N GLY A 32 8.70 33.73 27.78
CA GLY A 32 7.75 32.69 28.17
C GLY A 32 6.44 32.63 27.37
N LEU A 33 6.25 33.50 26.37
CA LEU A 33 5.00 33.59 25.61
C LEU A 33 4.73 32.33 24.77
N THR A 34 3.51 31.80 24.85
CA THR A 34 3.05 30.72 23.97
C THR A 34 2.73 31.21 22.56
N LEU A 35 2.61 30.27 21.61
CA LEU A 35 2.13 30.60 20.25
C LEU A 35 0.66 31.03 20.23
N ASP A 36 -0.15 30.64 21.21
CA ASP A 36 -1.57 30.95 21.27
C ASP A 36 -1.83 32.36 21.80
N GLU A 37 -1.08 32.79 22.82
CA GLU A 37 -1.14 34.16 23.35
C GLU A 37 -0.73 35.19 22.29
N VAL A 38 0.37 34.92 21.55
CA VAL A 38 0.81 35.78 20.44
C VAL A 38 -0.19 35.76 19.29
N ALA A 39 -0.79 34.60 18.98
CA ALA A 39 -1.83 34.51 17.96
C ALA A 39 -3.11 35.28 18.35
N ALA A 40 -3.55 35.19 19.60
CA ALA A 40 -4.70 35.90 20.13
C ALA A 40 -4.48 37.42 20.17
N ALA A 41 -3.32 37.88 20.65
CA ALA A 41 -2.97 39.30 20.69
C ALA A 41 -2.91 39.95 19.29
N LEU A 42 -2.52 39.18 18.27
CA LEU A 42 -2.44 39.62 16.88
C LEU A 42 -3.68 39.26 16.04
N GLN A 43 -4.71 38.66 16.65
CA GLN A 43 -5.94 38.18 16.00
C GLN A 43 -5.75 37.22 14.81
N VAL A 44 -4.66 36.44 14.81
CA VAL A 44 -4.33 35.42 13.80
C VAL A 44 -4.49 33.99 14.35
N ARG A 45 -4.29 32.98 13.50
CA ARG A 45 -4.28 31.56 13.93
C ARG A 45 -2.90 31.15 14.44
N ARG A 46 -2.82 30.28 15.46
CA ARG A 46 -1.58 29.63 15.98
C ARG A 46 -0.64 29.18 14.85
N ALA A 47 -1.19 28.49 13.85
CA ALA A 47 -0.43 27.99 12.70
C ALA A 47 0.23 29.09 11.85
N THR A 48 -0.35 30.30 11.84
CA THR A 48 0.20 31.46 11.13
C THR A 48 1.45 31.99 11.82
N VAL A 49 1.43 32.17 13.15
CA VAL A 49 2.60 32.57 13.95
C VAL A 49 3.70 31.50 13.87
N SER A 50 3.32 30.22 13.96
CA SER A 50 4.25 29.09 13.76
C SER A 50 4.93 29.11 12.37
N GLY A 51 4.20 29.53 11.33
CA GLY A 51 4.75 29.75 9.98
C GLY A 51 5.68 30.97 9.84
N TRP A 52 5.58 31.95 10.74
CA TRP A 52 6.48 33.10 10.80
C TRP A 52 7.78 32.81 11.57
N GLU A 53 7.77 31.81 12.46
CA GLU A 53 8.92 31.35 13.25
C GLU A 53 9.66 30.15 12.62
N SER A 54 9.11 29.52 11.58
CA SER A 54 9.68 28.30 10.97
C SER A 54 10.76 28.59 9.92
N ALA A 55 12.01 28.20 10.23
CA ALA A 55 13.12 28.24 9.26
C ALA A 55 12.96 27.26 8.08
N LYS A 56 12.12 26.21 8.19
CA LYS A 56 11.91 25.23 7.10
C LYS A 56 11.08 25.79 5.93
N LYS A 57 10.24 26.79 6.16
CA LYS A 57 9.45 27.48 5.12
C LYS A 57 9.04 28.88 5.60
N PRO A 58 9.96 29.86 5.62
CA PRO A 58 9.71 31.17 6.21
C PRO A 58 8.59 31.88 5.45
N THR A 59 7.45 32.05 6.13
CA THR A 59 6.33 32.85 5.62
C THR A 59 6.45 34.23 6.26
N GLU A 60 6.56 35.30 5.47
CA GLU A 60 6.52 36.65 6.04
C GLU A 60 5.08 37.09 6.34
N PRO A 61 4.83 37.77 7.47
CA PRO A 61 3.58 38.50 7.68
C PRO A 61 3.44 39.62 6.64
N ARG A 62 2.19 39.96 6.34
CA ARG A 62 1.77 41.00 5.40
C ARG A 62 0.72 41.87 6.09
N GLY A 63 0.47 43.07 5.57
CA GLY A 63 -0.58 43.94 6.11
C GLY A 63 -0.27 44.47 7.53
N PRO A 64 -1.28 44.99 8.25
CA PRO A 64 -1.09 45.54 9.60
C PRO A 64 -0.55 44.51 10.62
N GLU A 65 -0.80 43.23 10.40
CA GLU A 65 -0.30 42.13 11.24
C GLU A 65 1.24 42.06 11.27
N ARG A 66 1.90 42.47 10.16
CA ARG A 66 3.37 42.62 10.11
C ARG A 66 3.87 43.68 11.07
N GLU A 67 3.17 44.81 11.17
CA GLU A 67 3.60 45.94 12.00
C GLU A 67 3.37 45.66 13.49
N ALA A 68 2.22 45.09 13.84
CA ALA A 68 1.94 44.67 15.20
C ALA A 68 2.95 43.60 15.70
N TYR A 69 3.31 42.63 14.84
CA TYR A 69 4.33 41.64 15.16
C TYR A 69 5.76 42.23 15.19
N ALA A 70 6.06 43.23 14.36
CA ALA A 70 7.34 43.95 14.40
C ALA A 70 7.51 44.68 15.75
N ARG A 71 6.52 45.46 16.18
CA ARG A 71 6.55 46.19 17.47
C ARG A 71 6.65 45.24 18.67
N LEU A 72 6.00 44.08 18.63
CA LEU A 72 6.15 43.03 19.64
C LEU A 72 7.60 42.52 19.70
N LEU A 73 8.20 42.19 18.55
CA LEU A 73 9.58 41.70 18.48
C LEU A 73 10.60 42.76 18.88
N GLU A 74 10.35 44.04 18.59
CA GLU A 74 11.20 45.17 18.97
C GLU A 74 11.23 45.35 20.50
N GLY A 75 10.06 45.43 21.16
CA GLY A 75 9.99 45.49 22.62
C GLY A 75 10.57 44.25 23.32
N LEU A 76 10.44 43.07 22.71
CA LEU A 76 11.12 41.87 23.21
C LEU A 76 12.65 41.93 23.01
N ALA A 77 13.14 42.54 21.93
CA ALA A 77 14.58 42.70 21.69
C ALA A 77 15.24 43.70 22.66
N GLU A 78 14.50 44.73 23.10
CA GLU A 78 14.95 45.64 24.18
C GLU A 78 15.04 44.92 25.55
N LEU A 79 14.10 44.01 25.84
CA LEU A 79 14.08 43.22 27.07
C LEU A 79 15.10 42.06 27.09
N TYR A 80 15.40 41.48 25.92
CA TYR A 80 16.28 40.31 25.77
C TYR A 80 17.37 40.53 24.71
N PRO A 81 18.24 41.56 24.87
CA PRO A 81 19.30 41.87 23.90
C PRO A 81 20.19 40.65 23.64
N ALA A 82 20.55 40.45 22.37
CA ALA A 82 21.33 39.29 21.94
C ALA A 82 22.81 39.44 22.33
N ASP A 83 23.23 38.70 23.35
CA ASP A 83 24.61 38.71 23.82
C ASP A 83 25.59 38.17 22.77
N ARG A 84 26.81 38.73 22.74
CA ARG A 84 27.71 38.60 21.59
C ARG A 84 28.45 37.26 21.59
N ALA A 85 28.29 36.50 20.50
CA ALA A 85 28.76 35.12 20.38
C ALA A 85 30.26 34.88 20.68
N ALA A 86 30.53 33.77 21.38
CA ALA A 86 31.83 33.12 21.52
C ALA A 86 31.65 31.57 21.45
N PRO A 87 32.68 30.77 21.08
CA PRO A 87 32.45 29.38 20.64
C PRO A 87 32.88 28.26 21.60
N SER A 88 32.17 27.12 21.48
CA SER A 88 32.62 25.73 21.79
C SER A 88 32.79 25.28 23.26
N ALA A 89 32.98 23.95 23.41
CA ALA A 89 33.32 23.16 24.61
C ALA A 89 32.19 22.72 25.56
N ASP A 90 31.76 21.46 25.38
CA ASP A 90 31.77 20.35 26.35
C ASP A 90 31.25 20.45 27.81
N VAL A 91 30.52 19.39 28.18
CA VAL A 91 30.36 18.78 29.52
C VAL A 91 29.71 19.62 30.64
N ALA A 92 28.46 19.29 30.98
CA ALA A 92 28.07 18.78 32.32
C ALA A 92 26.56 18.44 32.42
N VAL A 93 26.24 17.36 33.14
CA VAL A 93 24.91 16.98 33.67
C VAL A 93 25.16 16.67 35.15
N PRO A 94 24.39 17.22 36.12
CA PRO A 94 23.39 16.37 36.80
C PRO A 94 22.12 17.05 37.40
N GLU A 95 21.01 16.30 37.31
CA GLU A 95 20.07 15.91 38.38
C GLU A 95 19.18 16.92 39.17
N THR A 96 17.85 16.71 39.03
CA THR A 96 16.79 16.72 40.09
C THR A 96 16.41 18.06 40.79
N PHE A 97 15.18 18.33 41.24
CA PHE A 97 14.19 17.50 41.96
C PHE A 97 12.70 17.87 41.69
N THR A 98 11.82 16.88 41.89
CA THR A 98 10.36 16.85 42.19
C THR A 98 9.52 18.13 42.39
N GLY A 99 8.25 18.11 41.95
CA GLY A 99 7.18 18.98 42.50
C GLY A 99 5.77 18.82 41.87
N THR A 100 4.83 18.17 42.58
CA THR A 100 3.37 18.05 42.30
C THR A 100 2.58 18.11 43.62
N PRO A 101 1.23 18.21 43.66
CA PRO A 101 0.23 18.58 42.63
C PRO A 101 -0.37 19.97 43.02
N PRO A 102 -1.67 20.30 43.30
CA PRO A 102 -3.00 19.67 43.11
C PRO A 102 -4.05 20.67 42.49
N PRO A 103 -5.39 20.76 42.79
CA PRO A 103 -6.40 20.69 41.70
C PRO A 103 -7.60 21.69 41.69
N GLN A 104 -8.25 21.89 40.53
CA GLN A 104 -9.67 22.33 40.36
C GLN A 104 -10.11 22.32 38.87
N ALA A 105 -11.40 22.40 38.48
CA ALA A 105 -12.58 21.55 38.80
C ALA A 105 -13.78 21.82 37.83
N GLN A 106 -14.72 20.86 37.75
CA GLN A 106 -16.14 20.98 37.33
C GLN A 106 -16.52 21.44 35.89
N THR A 107 -16.83 20.41 35.07
CA THR A 107 -17.99 20.17 34.17
C THR A 107 -19.25 21.09 34.23
N PRO A 108 -20.22 20.98 33.27
CA PRO A 108 -20.16 20.50 31.87
C PRO A 108 -20.98 21.34 30.85
N ALA A 109 -20.80 21.11 29.54
CA ALA A 109 -21.78 21.44 28.48
C ALA A 109 -21.65 20.45 27.29
N ALA A 110 -22.71 20.27 26.50
CA ALA A 110 -22.81 19.14 25.56
C ALA A 110 -22.96 19.53 24.08
N GLY A 111 -22.41 18.69 23.21
CA GLY A 111 -22.97 18.37 21.89
C GLY A 111 -22.50 19.20 20.70
N LEU A 112 -21.72 18.58 19.82
CA LEU A 112 -22.08 18.41 18.40
C LEU A 112 -21.22 17.31 17.77
N THR A 113 -21.86 16.30 17.18
CA THR A 113 -21.19 15.27 16.38
C THR A 113 -20.91 15.78 14.96
N SER A 114 -19.76 15.43 14.40
CA SER A 114 -19.48 15.56 12.97
C SER A 114 -18.60 14.40 12.53
N ASP A 115 -19.00 13.70 11.48
CA ASP A 115 -18.54 12.36 11.13
C ASP A 115 -17.76 12.35 9.80
N ALA A 116 -17.06 11.23 9.55
CA ALA A 116 -16.61 10.74 8.25
C ALA A 116 -15.72 11.64 7.36
N ALA A 117 -14.41 11.60 7.60
CA ALA A 117 -13.39 11.77 6.56
C ALA A 117 -12.66 10.43 6.36
N ALA A 118 -12.49 9.96 5.11
CA ALA A 118 -12.13 8.56 4.85
C ALA A 118 -10.83 8.34 4.04
N MET A 119 -9.72 8.42 4.78
CA MET A 119 -8.56 7.51 4.78
C MET A 119 -7.95 7.13 3.42
N THR A 120 -6.87 7.82 2.99
CA THR A 120 -5.92 7.33 1.96
C THR A 120 -4.48 7.87 2.12
N GLY A 121 -3.82 7.68 3.26
CA GLY A 121 -2.37 7.48 3.28
C GLY A 121 -2.03 5.99 3.03
N SER A 122 -0.83 5.53 2.66
CA SER A 122 0.45 6.17 2.32
C SER A 122 1.42 6.53 3.45
N GLU A 123 1.54 5.63 4.43
CA GLU A 123 2.69 5.54 5.36
C GLU A 123 4.06 5.66 4.64
N ASP A 124 4.97 6.44 5.24
CA ASP A 124 6.40 6.47 4.94
C ASP A 124 7.16 5.78 6.09
N THR A 125 8.16 4.96 5.78
CA THR A 125 9.04 4.34 6.78
C THR A 125 10.46 4.86 6.61
N GLN A 126 10.94 5.67 7.55
CA GLN A 126 12.29 6.25 7.52
C GLN A 126 13.18 5.63 8.60
N THR A 127 13.93 4.60 8.23
CA THR A 127 14.88 3.92 9.14
C THR A 127 16.12 4.79 9.39
N CYS A 128 16.51 4.98 10.65
CA CYS A 128 17.79 5.58 11.04
C CYS A 128 18.61 4.60 11.89
N SER A 129 19.90 4.49 11.60
CA SER A 129 20.77 3.47 12.16
C SER A 129 21.54 3.95 13.41
N ALA A 130 21.70 3.05 14.38
CA ALA A 130 22.76 3.09 15.41
C ALA A 130 23.46 1.71 15.38
N ALA A 131 24.78 1.59 15.15
CA ALA A 131 25.93 2.09 15.92
C ALA A 131 26.21 1.22 17.17
N SER A 132 27.41 0.62 17.20
CA SER A 132 27.72 -0.58 17.99
C SER A 132 28.39 -0.31 19.34
N THR A 133 28.17 -1.19 20.33
CA THR A 133 28.97 -1.21 21.58
C THR A 133 29.30 -2.63 22.05
N ALA A 134 30.59 -2.85 22.35
CA ALA A 134 31.27 -3.88 23.17
C ALA A 134 30.60 -5.24 23.53
N ALA A 135 31.40 -6.31 23.40
CA ALA A 135 31.18 -7.64 23.99
C ALA A 135 32.32 -8.01 24.98
N PRO A 136 32.19 -9.10 25.77
CA PRO A 136 33.33 -9.76 26.41
C PRO A 136 33.61 -11.20 25.92
N ALA A 137 34.85 -11.63 26.19
CA ALA A 137 35.49 -12.93 25.90
C ALA A 137 34.98 -14.12 26.77
N ALA A 138 35.31 -15.41 26.55
CA ALA A 138 35.78 -16.20 25.39
C ALA A 138 35.91 -17.70 25.78
N ALA A 139 36.02 -18.64 24.82
CA ALA A 139 36.56 -20.00 25.07
C ALA A 139 37.10 -20.73 23.80
N SER A 140 38.33 -21.22 23.91
CA SER A 140 39.24 -21.98 23.03
C SER A 140 38.71 -23.12 22.11
N CYS A 141 39.41 -23.33 20.98
CA CYS A 141 39.36 -24.50 20.09
C CYS A 141 40.21 -25.71 20.59
N PRO A 142 40.32 -26.81 19.81
CA PRO A 142 41.60 -27.05 19.10
C PRO A 142 41.53 -27.67 17.67
N ASP A 143 42.67 -27.63 16.97
CA ASP A 143 42.87 -27.91 15.52
C ASP A 143 43.04 -29.37 15.04
N ARG A 144 42.60 -29.61 13.79
CA ARG A 144 43.43 -30.12 12.65
C ARG A 144 42.65 -30.20 11.31
N THR A 145 43.21 -30.10 10.09
CA THR A 145 44.62 -30.11 9.61
C THR A 145 44.81 -29.27 8.32
N THR A 146 46.03 -28.72 8.11
CA THR A 146 46.67 -28.19 6.86
C THR A 146 45.97 -28.40 5.49
N ARG A 147 46.07 -27.49 4.51
CA ARG A 147 47.32 -27.13 3.80
C ARG A 147 47.15 -25.90 2.87
N SER A 148 48.21 -25.11 2.64
CA SER A 148 48.17 -23.85 1.87
C SER A 148 48.78 -23.94 0.46
N ALA A 149 48.35 -23.03 -0.43
CA ALA A 149 48.96 -22.73 -1.73
C ALA A 149 48.79 -21.22 -2.08
N ARG A 150 49.61 -20.70 -2.99
CA ARG A 150 49.80 -19.23 -3.17
C ARG A 150 48.86 -18.56 -4.16
N SER A 151 48.57 -17.29 -3.85
CA SER A 151 48.08 -16.23 -4.74
C SER A 151 48.75 -16.19 -6.12
N ARG A 152 47.94 -15.93 -7.17
CA ARG A 152 48.32 -15.28 -8.43
C ARG A 152 47.10 -14.61 -9.06
N ARG A 153 47.16 -13.30 -9.34
CA ARG A 153 46.28 -12.62 -10.31
C ARG A 153 46.70 -12.98 -11.74
N PRO A 154 45.74 -13.04 -12.68
CA PRO A 154 45.94 -12.48 -14.02
C PRO A 154 44.88 -11.41 -14.33
N GLY A 155 45.07 -10.67 -15.43
CA GLY A 155 44.26 -9.51 -15.82
C GLY A 155 43.18 -9.77 -16.88
N VAL A 156 42.52 -8.68 -17.28
CA VAL A 156 41.38 -8.62 -18.22
C VAL A 156 41.72 -9.19 -19.61
N LYS A 157 40.90 -10.13 -20.11
CA LYS A 157 40.34 -10.10 -21.48
C LYS A 157 39.27 -11.17 -21.78
N LYS A 158 38.12 -10.65 -22.25
CA LYS A 158 37.20 -11.20 -23.28
C LYS A 158 36.50 -12.57 -23.06
N THR A 159 35.16 -12.52 -23.06
CA THR A 159 34.21 -13.61 -23.39
C THR A 159 34.48 -14.99 -22.77
N ALA A 160 34.00 -15.19 -21.53
CA ALA A 160 33.64 -16.52 -21.04
C ALA A 160 32.13 -16.72 -21.22
N ALA A 161 31.70 -17.83 -21.82
CA ALA A 161 30.28 -18.16 -21.92
C ALA A 161 29.77 -18.62 -20.54
N ALA A 162 28.75 -17.94 -20.02
CA ALA A 162 28.01 -18.44 -18.87
C ALA A 162 27.30 -19.76 -19.23
N HIS A 163 27.11 -20.65 -18.25
CA HIS A 163 26.28 -21.83 -18.46
C HIS A 163 24.85 -21.39 -18.83
N PRO A 164 24.22 -21.99 -19.85
CA PRO A 164 22.86 -21.63 -20.23
C PRO A 164 21.89 -21.97 -19.09
N PRO A 165 20.88 -21.12 -18.81
CA PRO A 165 19.77 -21.50 -17.95
C PRO A 165 19.03 -22.71 -18.54
N ALA A 166 18.34 -23.47 -17.68
CA ALA A 166 17.80 -24.78 -17.99
C ALA A 166 17.06 -24.85 -19.34
N ALA A 167 17.43 -25.81 -20.18
CA ALA A 167 16.86 -25.99 -21.51
C ALA A 167 15.35 -26.30 -21.42
N GLY A 168 14.53 -25.41 -21.99
CA GLY A 168 13.06 -25.48 -21.90
C GLY A 168 12.32 -24.16 -22.14
N GLY A 169 13.03 -23.02 -22.17
CA GLY A 169 12.46 -21.72 -22.54
C GLY A 169 12.07 -21.59 -24.02
N ASP A 170 11.14 -20.69 -24.31
CA ASP A 170 10.78 -20.30 -25.68
C ASP A 170 11.97 -19.58 -26.34
N PRO A 171 12.47 -20.03 -27.51
CA PRO A 171 13.67 -19.47 -28.13
C PRO A 171 13.51 -17.99 -28.55
N ARG A 172 12.28 -17.47 -28.61
CA ARG A 172 12.01 -16.05 -28.88
C ARG A 172 12.38 -15.13 -27.71
N PHE A 173 12.50 -15.69 -26.51
CA PHE A 173 12.63 -14.98 -25.23
C PHE A 173 13.81 -15.47 -24.39
N VAL A 174 14.86 -16.00 -25.04
CA VAL A 174 16.01 -16.65 -24.38
C VAL A 174 16.77 -15.72 -23.43
N ASN A 175 16.74 -14.40 -23.66
CA ASN A 175 17.40 -13.41 -22.80
C ASN A 175 16.50 -12.93 -21.63
N GLY A 176 15.27 -13.44 -21.54
CA GLY A 176 14.36 -13.22 -20.41
C GLY A 176 13.37 -12.05 -20.57
N PRO A 177 12.61 -11.73 -19.51
CA PRO A 177 11.49 -10.78 -19.56
C PRO A 177 11.89 -9.30 -19.72
N LEU A 178 13.11 -8.96 -19.32
CA LEU A 178 13.60 -7.58 -19.23
C LEU A 178 15.12 -7.50 -19.29
N ALA A 179 15.62 -6.31 -19.62
CA ALA A 179 17.02 -5.95 -19.41
C ALA A 179 17.14 -4.55 -18.76
N VAL A 180 18.15 -4.36 -17.93
CA VAL A 180 18.59 -3.04 -17.46
C VAL A 180 19.63 -2.53 -18.44
N VAL A 181 19.38 -1.38 -19.07
CA VAL A 181 20.27 -0.74 -20.03
C VAL A 181 21.06 0.33 -19.30
N ASP A 182 22.39 0.25 -19.38
CA ASP A 182 23.34 1.18 -18.77
C ASP A 182 24.50 1.51 -19.73
N VAL A 183 25.39 2.42 -19.33
CA VAL A 183 26.57 2.82 -20.09
C VAL A 183 27.84 2.54 -19.28
N ASP A 184 28.80 1.82 -19.88
CA ASP A 184 30.07 1.51 -19.20
C ASP A 184 31.05 2.68 -19.19
N ALA A 185 32.17 2.50 -18.48
CA ALA A 185 33.22 3.52 -18.36
C ALA A 185 33.96 3.83 -19.68
N ASP A 186 33.84 2.97 -20.70
CA ASP A 186 34.37 3.19 -22.06
C ASP A 186 33.32 3.87 -22.98
N GLY A 187 32.11 4.16 -22.48
CA GLY A 187 31.02 4.80 -23.22
C GLY A 187 30.18 3.86 -24.09
N GLN A 188 30.33 2.54 -23.91
CA GLN A 188 29.55 1.52 -24.60
C GLN A 188 28.23 1.26 -23.86
N VAL A 189 27.16 0.98 -24.61
CA VAL A 189 25.85 0.71 -24.03
C VAL A 189 25.67 -0.79 -23.84
N LEU A 190 25.34 -1.22 -22.62
CA LEU A 190 25.21 -2.61 -22.21
C LEU A 190 23.81 -2.90 -21.69
N ALA A 191 23.28 -4.08 -22.01
CA ALA A 191 21.99 -4.57 -21.52
C ALA A 191 22.19 -5.77 -20.57
N TYR A 192 22.04 -5.52 -19.28
CA TYR A 192 22.12 -6.50 -18.20
C TYR A 192 20.79 -7.27 -18.11
N CYS A 193 20.85 -8.57 -18.41
CA CYS A 193 19.70 -9.46 -18.51
C CYS A 193 19.63 -10.40 -17.29
N MET A 194 18.53 -11.15 -17.19
CA MET A 194 18.35 -12.18 -16.17
C MET A 194 19.49 -13.22 -16.22
N GLY A 195 19.97 -13.66 -15.05
CA GLY A 195 21.01 -14.69 -14.94
C GLY A 195 22.45 -14.19 -15.16
N GLY A 196 22.67 -12.86 -15.20
CA GLY A 196 24.01 -12.28 -15.35
C GLY A 196 24.52 -12.23 -16.79
N LEU A 197 23.66 -12.53 -17.77
CA LEU A 197 23.94 -12.28 -19.19
C LEU A 197 24.04 -10.76 -19.42
N VAL A 198 25.05 -10.33 -20.18
CA VAL A 198 25.22 -8.95 -20.64
C VAL A 198 25.30 -8.95 -22.16
N LEU A 199 24.57 -8.04 -22.81
CA LEU A 199 24.51 -7.88 -24.26
C LEU A 199 25.06 -6.51 -24.67
N ASP A 200 25.83 -6.48 -25.75
CA ASP A 200 26.25 -5.23 -26.40
C ASP A 200 25.05 -4.58 -27.11
N VAL A 201 24.82 -3.28 -26.89
CA VAL A 201 23.68 -2.55 -27.46
C VAL A 201 24.18 -1.53 -28.51
N PRO A 202 24.13 -1.84 -29.82
CA PRO A 202 24.64 -0.96 -30.88
C PRO A 202 23.74 0.27 -31.14
N ALA A 203 22.62 0.40 -30.45
CA ALA A 203 21.63 1.44 -30.69
C ALA A 203 22.12 2.84 -30.28
N GLN A 204 22.31 3.72 -31.26
CA GLN A 204 22.72 5.12 -31.06
C GLN A 204 21.56 6.11 -30.80
N SER A 205 20.31 5.64 -30.74
CA SER A 205 19.14 6.48 -30.47
C SER A 205 17.99 5.67 -29.86
N LEU A 206 17.07 6.36 -29.17
CA LEU A 206 15.93 5.71 -28.51
C LEU A 206 15.01 4.91 -29.48
N PRO A 207 14.70 5.36 -30.71
CA PRO A 207 13.99 4.52 -31.68
C PRO A 207 14.79 3.27 -32.05
N ALA A 208 16.11 3.39 -32.26
CA ALA A 208 16.97 2.25 -32.58
C ALA A 208 17.08 1.25 -31.42
N LEU A 209 17.00 1.71 -30.16
CA LEU A 209 16.95 0.84 -28.99
C LEU A 209 15.65 0.02 -28.97
N VAL A 210 14.52 0.65 -29.30
CA VAL A 210 13.20 -0.01 -29.39
C VAL A 210 13.16 -1.01 -30.55
N ASP A 211 13.70 -0.66 -31.71
CA ASP A 211 13.81 -1.58 -32.84
C ASP A 211 14.81 -2.73 -32.55
N TRP A 212 15.98 -2.50 -31.93
CA TRP A 212 16.91 -3.55 -31.45
C TRP A 212 16.23 -4.53 -30.49
N THR A 213 15.51 -4.01 -29.49
CA THR A 213 14.79 -4.80 -28.47
C THR A 213 13.83 -5.82 -29.07
N LEU A 214 13.24 -5.50 -30.23
CA LEU A 214 12.21 -6.32 -30.88
C LEU A 214 12.74 -7.30 -31.94
N HIS A 215 13.98 -7.12 -32.41
CA HIS A 215 14.56 -7.93 -33.50
C HIS A 215 15.82 -8.70 -33.09
N GLU A 216 16.62 -8.16 -32.17
CA GLU A 216 17.94 -8.69 -31.78
C GLU A 216 18.02 -8.99 -30.27
N GLY A 217 17.32 -8.22 -29.43
CA GLY A 217 17.41 -8.37 -27.97
C GLY A 217 16.84 -9.68 -27.41
N LEU A 218 15.97 -10.38 -28.14
CA LEU A 218 15.31 -11.64 -27.73
C LEU A 218 14.71 -11.59 -26.30
N LEU A 219 14.11 -10.44 -25.96
CA LEU A 219 13.46 -10.17 -24.68
C LEU A 219 11.94 -10.37 -24.76
N GLY A 220 11.34 -10.81 -23.66
CA GLY A 220 9.90 -10.96 -23.48
C GLY A 220 9.53 -12.13 -22.56
N GLN A 221 8.23 -12.44 -22.47
CA GLN A 221 7.74 -13.54 -21.64
C GLN A 221 6.60 -14.27 -22.37
N PRO A 222 6.58 -15.62 -22.41
CA PRO A 222 5.46 -16.37 -22.96
C PRO A 222 4.12 -15.99 -22.32
N LYS A 223 3.04 -16.07 -23.09
CA LYS A 223 1.67 -15.82 -22.61
C LYS A 223 1.31 -16.66 -21.38
N LEU A 224 0.68 -16.01 -20.39
CA LEU A 224 0.29 -16.66 -19.13
C LEU A 224 -0.98 -17.52 -19.23
N SER A 225 -1.69 -17.46 -20.36
CA SER A 225 -2.93 -18.21 -20.63
C SER A 225 -3.04 -18.57 -22.11
N GLY A 226 -3.79 -19.63 -22.44
CA GLY A 226 -3.98 -20.11 -23.81
C GLY A 226 -4.52 -19.04 -24.78
N PRO A 227 -5.63 -18.35 -24.45
CA PRO A 227 -6.15 -17.18 -25.19
C PRO A 227 -5.30 -15.91 -25.06
N GLY A 228 -4.30 -15.93 -24.17
CA GLY A 228 -3.47 -14.77 -23.83
C GLY A 228 -2.48 -14.38 -24.93
N LYS A 229 -1.69 -13.36 -24.61
CA LYS A 229 -0.66 -12.79 -25.47
C LYS A 229 0.66 -12.79 -24.70
N ASP A 230 1.76 -13.03 -25.41
CA ASP A 230 3.11 -12.90 -24.84
C ASP A 230 3.29 -11.48 -24.28
N ALA A 231 4.06 -11.30 -23.21
CA ALA A 231 4.31 -10.00 -22.62
C ALA A 231 5.12 -9.11 -23.57
N ASP A 232 4.91 -7.79 -23.48
CA ASP A 232 5.84 -6.82 -24.10
C ASP A 232 7.18 -6.90 -23.34
N PRO A 233 8.36 -6.89 -24.01
CA PRO A 233 9.65 -6.75 -23.34
C PRO A 233 9.73 -5.43 -22.55
N LEU A 234 10.44 -5.47 -21.43
CA LEU A 234 10.70 -4.31 -20.58
C LEU A 234 12.18 -3.92 -20.64
N LEU A 235 12.45 -2.64 -20.92
CA LEU A 235 13.76 -2.04 -20.65
C LEU A 235 13.69 -1.21 -19.37
N VAL A 236 14.72 -1.30 -18.55
CA VAL A 236 14.92 -0.41 -17.40
C VAL A 236 16.09 0.50 -17.74
N LEU A 237 15.93 1.81 -17.73
CA LEU A 237 16.98 2.75 -18.15
C LEU A 237 17.61 3.42 -16.92
N THR A 238 18.93 3.28 -16.76
CA THR A 238 19.72 4.02 -15.76
C THR A 238 19.86 5.49 -16.14
N GLU A 239 20.36 6.33 -15.23
CA GLU A 239 20.62 7.76 -15.50
C GLU A 239 21.62 7.95 -16.66
N ALA A 240 22.71 7.18 -16.70
CA ALA A 240 23.67 7.24 -17.80
C ALA A 240 23.04 6.81 -19.15
N ALA A 241 22.15 5.82 -19.14
CA ALA A 241 21.39 5.44 -20.35
C ALA A 241 20.40 6.54 -20.78
N LEU A 242 19.73 7.23 -19.83
CA LEU A 242 18.87 8.38 -20.15
C LEU A 242 19.67 9.47 -20.86
N GLU A 243 20.80 9.90 -20.28
CA GLU A 243 21.68 10.92 -20.87
C GLU A 243 22.17 10.51 -22.27
N ARG A 244 22.64 9.27 -22.42
CA ARG A 244 23.08 8.68 -23.70
C ARG A 244 22.00 8.73 -24.77
N TYR A 245 20.73 8.53 -24.40
CA TYR A 245 19.59 8.61 -25.31
C TYR A 245 18.95 10.00 -25.40
N GLY A 246 19.53 11.03 -24.77
CA GLY A 246 19.03 12.40 -24.80
C GLY A 246 17.70 12.59 -24.07
N LEU A 247 17.50 11.84 -22.97
CA LEU A 247 16.46 12.01 -21.97
C LEU A 247 17.06 12.68 -20.72
N PRO A 248 16.29 13.45 -19.95
CA PRO A 248 16.79 14.02 -18.70
C PRO A 248 16.94 12.94 -17.62
N ALA A 249 18.05 12.96 -16.88
CA ALA A 249 18.31 12.00 -15.79
C ALA A 249 17.20 12.04 -14.72
N THR A 250 16.81 13.25 -14.31
CA THR A 250 15.71 13.52 -13.36
C THR A 250 14.64 14.42 -13.99
N LEU A 251 13.41 14.39 -13.47
CA LEU A 251 12.31 15.25 -13.92
C LEU A 251 12.30 16.58 -13.15
N THR A 252 12.00 17.68 -13.85
CA THR A 252 11.67 18.95 -13.17
C THR A 252 10.33 18.83 -12.42
N ASP A 253 10.07 19.69 -11.43
CA ASP A 253 8.82 19.62 -10.66
C ASP A 253 7.56 19.72 -11.52
N GLU A 254 7.55 20.55 -12.56
CA GLU A 254 6.46 20.61 -13.54
C GLU A 254 6.23 19.28 -14.25
N GLN A 255 7.32 18.60 -14.67
CA GLN A 255 7.28 17.32 -15.36
C GLN A 255 6.90 16.17 -14.41
N ARG A 256 7.32 16.26 -13.14
CA ARG A 256 7.00 15.35 -12.04
C ARG A 256 5.51 15.44 -11.69
N LEU A 257 4.96 16.64 -11.59
CA LEU A 257 3.52 16.90 -11.40
C LEU A 257 2.69 16.47 -12.62
N ALA A 258 3.19 16.73 -13.84
CA ALA A 258 2.56 16.24 -15.07
C ALA A 258 2.71 14.71 -15.29
N GLY A 259 3.59 14.06 -14.54
CA GLY A 259 3.93 12.64 -14.64
C GLY A 259 4.61 12.24 -15.96
N ARG A 260 5.13 13.21 -16.74
CA ARG A 260 5.67 13.00 -18.10
C ARG A 260 6.55 14.15 -18.58
N ILE A 261 7.50 13.86 -19.46
CA ILE A 261 8.22 14.89 -20.24
C ILE A 261 7.32 15.49 -21.33
N PRO A 262 7.58 16.73 -21.80
CA PRO A 262 6.74 17.39 -22.80
C PRO A 262 6.71 16.67 -24.15
N GLU A 263 5.57 16.69 -24.84
CA GLU A 263 5.41 16.09 -26.17
C GLU A 263 6.31 16.73 -27.24
N GLY A 264 6.74 17.98 -27.01
CA GLY A 264 7.73 18.69 -27.82
C GLY A 264 9.19 18.25 -27.63
N HIS A 265 9.49 17.31 -26.72
CA HIS A 265 10.85 16.89 -26.39
C HIS A 265 11.57 16.15 -27.55
N LYS A 266 12.90 16.25 -27.62
CA LYS A 266 13.71 15.70 -28.73
C LYS A 266 13.51 14.19 -28.92
N ALA A 267 13.60 13.41 -27.85
CA ALA A 267 13.41 11.96 -27.90
C ALA A 267 11.97 11.56 -28.31
N VAL A 268 10.95 12.32 -27.88
CA VAL A 268 9.55 12.08 -28.28
C VAL A 268 9.34 12.38 -29.77
N LYS A 269 9.89 13.49 -30.26
CA LYS A 269 9.91 13.81 -31.71
C LYS A 269 10.66 12.77 -32.54
N GLN A 270 11.74 12.19 -32.04
CA GLN A 270 12.45 11.10 -32.71
C GLN A 270 11.61 9.83 -32.79
N LEU A 271 10.92 9.44 -31.71
CA LEU A 271 9.99 8.30 -31.73
C LEU A 271 8.85 8.52 -32.74
N VAL A 272 8.18 9.68 -32.69
CA VAL A 272 7.09 10.01 -33.63
C VAL A 272 7.57 10.03 -35.08
N ARG A 273 8.79 10.52 -35.36
CA ARG A 273 9.40 10.49 -36.71
C ARG A 273 9.75 9.07 -37.19
N ALA A 274 9.84 8.09 -36.29
CA ALA A 274 10.05 6.68 -36.58
C ALA A 274 8.76 5.84 -36.45
N ASP A 275 7.59 6.49 -36.61
CA ASP A 275 6.23 5.92 -36.52
C ASP A 275 5.89 5.24 -35.19
N TRP A 276 6.68 5.45 -34.14
CA TRP A 276 6.40 4.96 -32.80
C TRP A 276 5.36 5.83 -32.10
N LYS A 277 4.35 5.18 -31.50
CA LYS A 277 3.28 5.82 -30.75
C LYS A 277 3.46 5.61 -29.24
N LEU A 278 3.04 6.61 -28.47
CA LEU A 278 2.94 6.58 -27.02
C LEU A 278 1.48 6.46 -26.59
N THR A 279 1.23 6.03 -25.36
CA THR A 279 -0.13 6.01 -24.79
C THR A 279 -0.59 7.41 -24.38
N ARG A 280 -1.87 7.56 -24.00
CA ARG A 280 -2.43 8.80 -23.42
C ARG A 280 -1.81 9.24 -22.07
N ARG A 281 -0.79 8.54 -21.56
CA ARG A 281 0.07 9.00 -20.44
C ARG A 281 1.34 9.72 -20.92
N GLY A 282 1.66 9.68 -22.21
CA GLY A 282 2.90 10.24 -22.76
C GLY A 282 4.13 9.39 -22.42
N PHE A 283 5.26 10.07 -22.26
CA PHE A 283 6.55 9.49 -21.90
C PHE A 283 6.85 9.90 -20.44
N GLY A 284 6.69 8.97 -19.50
CA GLY A 284 6.86 9.20 -18.06
C GLY A 284 7.63 8.06 -17.40
N PRO A 285 7.63 7.95 -16.06
CA PRO A 285 8.42 6.96 -15.31
C PRO A 285 8.16 5.51 -15.76
N TRP A 286 6.91 5.26 -16.19
CA TRP A 286 6.56 4.11 -17.00
C TRP A 286 6.04 4.59 -18.35
N ALA A 287 6.74 4.23 -19.43
CA ALA A 287 6.34 4.56 -20.80
C ALA A 287 6.07 3.28 -21.59
N ARG A 288 5.17 3.37 -22.57
CA ARG A 288 4.86 2.28 -23.50
C ARG A 288 4.97 2.79 -24.93
N ILE A 289 5.92 2.24 -25.66
CA ILE A 289 6.24 2.60 -27.04
C ILE A 289 5.72 1.49 -27.95
N TYR A 290 4.88 1.80 -28.94
CA TYR A 290 4.25 0.78 -29.78
C TYR A 290 3.94 1.26 -31.20
N ARG A 291 3.93 0.33 -32.16
CA ARG A 291 3.29 0.50 -33.47
C ARG A 291 1.94 -0.26 -33.46
N PRO A 292 0.91 0.15 -34.22
CA PRO A 292 -0.30 -0.65 -34.40
C PRO A 292 0.04 -2.08 -34.88
N ALA A 293 -0.65 -3.09 -34.35
CA ALA A 293 -0.36 -4.48 -34.70
C ALA A 293 -0.69 -4.78 -36.17
N GLN A 294 0.21 -5.50 -36.85
CA GLN A 294 0.03 -5.93 -38.24
C GLN A 294 -0.25 -7.43 -38.25
N GLY A 295 -1.53 -7.79 -38.39
CA GLY A 295 -1.99 -9.16 -38.19
C GLY A 295 -1.68 -9.65 -36.77
N SER A 296 -0.92 -10.75 -36.68
CA SER A 296 -0.45 -11.31 -35.40
C SER A 296 0.80 -10.61 -34.84
N LYS A 297 1.54 -9.83 -35.64
CA LYS A 297 2.78 -9.18 -35.18
C LYS A 297 2.48 -7.93 -34.35
N ARG A 298 2.91 -7.95 -33.08
CA ARG A 298 2.83 -6.83 -32.14
C ARG A 298 4.23 -6.25 -31.89
N ALA A 299 4.45 -5.01 -32.30
CA ALA A 299 5.68 -4.28 -32.04
C ALA A 299 5.44 -3.29 -30.88
N CYS A 300 5.92 -3.62 -29.69
CA CYS A 300 5.70 -2.83 -28.49
C CYS A 300 6.76 -3.13 -27.42
N VAL A 301 7.30 -2.08 -26.78
CA VAL A 301 8.29 -2.15 -25.70
C VAL A 301 7.78 -1.31 -24.51
N GLN A 302 8.00 -1.80 -23.30
CA GLN A 302 7.74 -1.09 -22.05
C GLN A 302 9.06 -0.49 -21.55
N LEU A 303 9.00 0.71 -20.95
CA LEU A 303 10.13 1.34 -20.27
C LEU A 303 9.81 1.52 -18.78
N CYS A 304 10.80 1.26 -17.93
CA CYS A 304 10.87 1.66 -16.53
C CYS A 304 12.05 2.61 -16.35
N ILE A 305 11.86 3.71 -15.62
CA ILE A 305 12.88 4.74 -15.40
C ILE A 305 13.01 5.00 -13.89
N PRO A 306 13.93 4.31 -13.17
CA PRO A 306 13.98 4.35 -11.70
C PRO A 306 14.20 5.75 -11.13
N SER A 307 15.08 6.56 -11.73
CA SER A 307 15.37 7.95 -11.34
C SER A 307 14.16 8.89 -11.47
N TRP A 308 13.13 8.51 -12.21
CA TRP A 308 11.86 9.24 -12.31
C TRP A 308 10.80 8.70 -11.32
N ASN A 309 11.23 7.94 -10.30
CA ASN A 309 10.37 7.21 -9.34
C ASN A 309 9.40 6.24 -10.02
N ALA A 310 9.91 5.43 -10.95
CA ALA A 310 9.16 4.29 -11.51
C ALA A 310 9.01 3.14 -10.49
N LEU A 311 10.01 2.97 -9.62
CA LEU A 311 10.06 1.97 -8.56
C LEU A 311 9.77 2.64 -7.21
N ASP A 312 8.47 2.80 -6.91
CA ASP A 312 7.94 3.37 -5.66
C ASP A 312 8.60 2.71 -4.43
N THR A 313 9.37 3.49 -3.67
CA THR A 313 10.27 3.05 -2.59
C THR A 313 9.54 2.28 -1.49
N ARG A 314 8.27 2.59 -1.22
CA ARG A 314 7.44 1.88 -0.23
C ARG A 314 7.13 0.43 -0.62
N HIS A 315 7.34 0.08 -1.88
CA HIS A 315 7.11 -1.28 -2.41
C HIS A 315 8.40 -1.96 -2.88
N TRP A 316 9.39 -1.18 -3.32
CA TRP A 316 10.64 -1.66 -3.91
C TRP A 316 11.90 -1.35 -3.09
N GLY A 317 11.79 -0.63 -1.96
CA GLY A 317 12.93 -0.21 -1.15
C GLY A 317 13.85 0.76 -1.91
N ASP A 318 15.15 0.55 -1.76
CA ASP A 318 16.20 1.27 -2.47
C ASP A 318 16.47 0.75 -3.89
N ALA A 319 15.69 -0.23 -4.39
CA ALA A 319 15.98 -0.95 -5.64
C ALA A 319 16.30 -0.06 -6.85
N GLY A 320 15.75 1.15 -6.94
CA GLY A 320 16.06 2.11 -8.00
C GLY A 320 17.49 2.67 -7.98
N GLN A 321 18.26 2.41 -6.93
CA GLN A 321 19.66 2.80 -6.72
C GLN A 321 20.64 1.61 -6.87
N LEU A 322 20.14 0.38 -7.06
CA LEU A 322 20.97 -0.82 -7.17
C LEU A 322 21.80 -0.84 -8.47
N PRO A 323 23.01 -1.45 -8.45
CA PRO A 323 23.79 -1.68 -9.66
C PRO A 323 23.00 -2.43 -10.75
N PRO A 324 23.26 -2.20 -12.05
CA PRO A 324 22.43 -2.72 -13.15
C PRO A 324 22.19 -4.24 -13.12
N ALA A 325 23.22 -5.02 -12.78
CA ALA A 325 23.13 -6.48 -12.69
C ALA A 325 22.24 -6.96 -11.52
N GLU A 326 22.25 -6.22 -10.41
CA GLU A 326 21.45 -6.51 -9.21
C GLU A 326 20.00 -6.08 -9.40
N LEU A 327 19.78 -4.92 -10.03
CA LEU A 327 18.46 -4.48 -10.47
C LEU A 327 17.84 -5.46 -11.49
N ALA A 328 18.65 -6.00 -12.41
CA ALA A 328 18.23 -7.05 -13.35
C ALA A 328 17.89 -8.37 -12.62
N ARG A 329 18.65 -8.75 -11.59
CA ARG A 329 18.36 -9.91 -10.73
C ARG A 329 17.03 -9.74 -9.99
N LEU A 330 16.84 -8.60 -9.33
CA LEU A 330 15.68 -8.28 -8.49
C LEU A 330 14.39 -8.23 -9.33
N LEU A 331 14.36 -7.39 -10.36
CA LEU A 331 13.19 -7.27 -11.24
C LEU A 331 12.97 -8.56 -12.04
N GLY A 332 14.03 -9.29 -12.40
CA GLY A 332 13.95 -10.60 -13.02
C GLY A 332 13.26 -11.63 -12.13
N ALA A 333 13.64 -11.73 -10.86
CA ALA A 333 13.04 -12.64 -9.90
C ALA A 333 11.55 -12.33 -9.63
N TYR A 334 11.17 -11.06 -9.59
CA TYR A 334 9.76 -10.67 -9.59
C TYR A 334 9.08 -11.07 -10.92
N ALA A 335 9.71 -10.83 -12.07
CA ALA A 335 9.11 -11.03 -13.38
C ALA A 335 8.86 -12.51 -13.73
N SER A 336 9.76 -13.41 -13.34
CA SER A 336 9.61 -14.86 -13.54
C SER A 336 8.46 -15.43 -12.70
N ARG A 337 8.41 -15.05 -11.41
CA ARG A 337 7.40 -15.51 -10.44
C ARG A 337 6.02 -14.89 -10.71
N VAL A 338 5.94 -13.57 -10.89
CA VAL A 338 4.67 -12.81 -11.07
C VAL A 338 4.39 -12.59 -12.56
N MET A 339 4.96 -11.55 -13.17
CA MET A 339 4.96 -11.26 -14.61
C MET A 339 5.92 -10.10 -14.88
N THR A 340 6.37 -9.92 -16.13
CA THR A 340 7.08 -8.70 -16.55
C THR A 340 6.36 -7.44 -16.04
N PRO A 341 6.99 -6.60 -15.19
CA PRO A 341 6.35 -5.41 -14.63
C PRO A 341 5.77 -4.47 -15.68
N ARG A 342 4.56 -3.96 -15.45
CA ARG A 342 3.90 -3.00 -16.35
C ARG A 342 3.20 -1.91 -15.54
N GLY A 343 3.90 -0.79 -15.34
CA GLY A 343 3.47 0.25 -14.40
C GLY A 343 3.80 -0.12 -12.95
N SER A 344 3.26 0.65 -12.00
CA SER A 344 3.40 0.33 -10.58
C SER A 344 2.85 -1.06 -10.25
N THR A 345 3.22 -1.61 -9.09
CA THR A 345 2.74 -2.89 -8.55
C THR A 345 1.22 -3.07 -8.66
N ALA A 346 0.47 -2.00 -8.38
CA ALA A 346 -0.99 -1.93 -8.52
C ALA A 346 -1.50 -2.09 -9.97
N VAL A 347 -0.78 -1.53 -10.96
CA VAL A 347 -1.13 -1.71 -12.38
C VAL A 347 -0.73 -3.10 -12.85
N THR A 348 0.45 -3.59 -12.43
CA THR A 348 0.90 -4.96 -12.74
C THR A 348 -0.08 -6.01 -12.19
N GLY A 349 -0.65 -5.80 -11.00
CA GLY A 349 -1.68 -6.69 -10.43
C GLY A 349 -2.98 -6.76 -11.23
N LEU A 350 -3.39 -5.64 -11.84
CA LEU A 350 -4.56 -5.54 -12.72
C LEU A 350 -4.31 -6.16 -14.11
N GLU A 351 -3.11 -5.92 -14.64
CA GLU A 351 -2.63 -6.50 -15.88
C GLU A 351 -2.42 -8.02 -15.77
N LEU A 352 -2.10 -8.53 -14.58
CA LEU A 352 -2.02 -9.96 -14.29
C LEU A 352 -3.39 -10.64 -14.36
N MET A 353 -4.45 -10.05 -13.78
CA MET A 353 -5.82 -10.53 -13.94
C MET A 353 -6.21 -10.61 -15.43
N THR A 354 -5.86 -9.57 -16.20
CA THR A 354 -6.12 -9.47 -17.64
C THR A 354 -5.29 -10.45 -18.49
N ALA A 355 -4.07 -10.79 -18.07
CA ALA A 355 -3.21 -11.75 -18.76
C ALA A 355 -3.63 -13.21 -18.51
N LEU A 356 -4.15 -13.52 -17.32
CA LEU A 356 -4.62 -14.84 -16.93
C LEU A 356 -6.05 -15.11 -17.45
N HIS A 357 -6.91 -14.09 -17.43
CA HIS A 357 -8.27 -14.13 -17.98
C HIS A 357 -8.45 -13.05 -19.06
N PRO A 358 -7.91 -13.24 -20.28
CA PRO A 358 -8.04 -12.30 -21.39
C PRO A 358 -9.50 -12.06 -21.76
N PRO A 359 -9.88 -10.85 -22.21
CA PRO A 359 -11.27 -10.50 -22.51
C PRO A 359 -11.84 -11.20 -23.75
N THR A 360 -10.95 -11.71 -24.62
CA THR A 360 -11.33 -12.40 -25.86
C THR A 360 -10.33 -13.48 -26.24
N ARG A 361 -10.86 -14.53 -26.87
CA ARG A 361 -10.11 -15.62 -27.50
C ARG A 361 -10.13 -15.48 -29.03
N ALA A 362 -9.38 -16.34 -29.70
CA ALA A 362 -9.56 -16.56 -31.13
C ALA A 362 -10.67 -17.62 -31.34
N SER A 363 -11.50 -17.46 -32.37
CA SER A 363 -12.45 -18.49 -32.80
C SER A 363 -11.74 -19.76 -33.28
N GLU A 364 -12.51 -20.81 -33.52
CA GLU A 364 -12.09 -21.86 -34.46
C GLU A 364 -11.84 -21.24 -35.86
N PRO A 365 -10.94 -21.82 -36.68
CA PRO A 365 -10.70 -21.33 -38.03
C PRO A 365 -11.93 -21.57 -38.91
N ASP A 366 -12.30 -20.56 -39.71
CA ASP A 366 -13.33 -20.70 -40.74
C ASP A 366 -12.87 -21.59 -41.91
N ALA A 367 -13.73 -21.77 -42.92
CA ALA A 367 -13.43 -22.55 -44.12
C ALA A 367 -12.22 -22.01 -44.94
N ASN A 368 -11.76 -20.78 -44.67
CA ASN A 368 -10.58 -20.16 -45.28
C ASN A 368 -9.36 -20.18 -44.33
N GLY A 369 -9.45 -20.85 -43.18
CA GLY A 369 -8.42 -20.88 -42.14
C GLY A 369 -8.36 -19.63 -41.24
N THR A 370 -9.24 -18.65 -41.43
CA THR A 370 -9.22 -17.37 -40.73
C THR A 370 -9.89 -17.48 -39.36
N ARG A 371 -9.30 -16.86 -38.33
CA ARG A 371 -9.85 -16.81 -36.97
C ARG A 371 -10.28 -15.39 -36.61
N THR A 372 -11.45 -15.27 -35.98
CA THR A 372 -12.04 -14.01 -35.50
C THR A 372 -11.81 -13.84 -33.99
N SER A 373 -12.24 -12.71 -33.42
CA SER A 373 -12.06 -12.38 -31.99
C SER A 373 -13.37 -12.49 -31.22
N GLU A 374 -13.56 -13.63 -30.56
CA GLU A 374 -14.73 -13.95 -29.73
C GLU A 374 -14.55 -13.55 -28.27
N TYR A 375 -15.65 -13.34 -27.54
CA TYR A 375 -15.66 -13.30 -26.07
C TYR A 375 -14.99 -14.56 -25.48
N ASN A 376 -14.23 -14.38 -24.39
CA ASN A 376 -13.62 -15.48 -23.66
C ASN A 376 -14.45 -15.77 -22.40
N PRO A 377 -15.11 -16.94 -22.29
CA PRO A 377 -15.86 -17.32 -21.09
C PRO A 377 -14.97 -17.30 -19.84
N GLY A 378 -15.52 -16.84 -18.71
CA GLY A 378 -14.73 -16.68 -17.48
C GLY A 378 -13.82 -15.45 -17.47
N SER A 379 -14.08 -14.44 -18.30
CA SER A 379 -13.40 -13.14 -18.29
C SER A 379 -14.40 -11.99 -18.07
N LEU A 380 -13.91 -10.74 -17.94
CA LEU A 380 -14.76 -9.56 -17.78
C LEU A 380 -15.15 -8.89 -19.11
N GLY A 381 -14.87 -9.52 -20.26
CA GLY A 381 -15.19 -8.96 -21.57
C GLY A 381 -14.33 -7.75 -21.99
N LYS A 382 -14.59 -7.22 -23.19
CA LYS A 382 -13.86 -6.08 -23.78
C LYS A 382 -14.31 -4.72 -23.24
N ASP A 383 -15.55 -4.62 -22.80
CA ASP A 383 -16.28 -3.38 -22.62
C ASP A 383 -16.54 -3.15 -21.12
N PRO A 384 -16.53 -1.89 -20.64
CA PRO A 384 -16.83 -1.58 -19.24
C PRO A 384 -18.29 -1.89 -18.91
N VAL A 385 -18.54 -2.25 -17.66
CA VAL A 385 -19.86 -2.63 -17.14
C VAL A 385 -20.21 -1.69 -16.00
N ASP A 386 -21.38 -1.06 -16.06
CA ASP A 386 -21.86 -0.18 -15.00
C ASP A 386 -22.12 -0.96 -13.69
N PRO A 387 -21.78 -0.37 -12.52
CA PRO A 387 -22.05 -0.97 -11.21
C PRO A 387 -23.52 -0.80 -10.83
N ALA A 388 -24.00 -1.54 -9.83
CA ALA A 388 -25.28 -1.23 -9.21
C ALA A 388 -25.23 0.14 -8.50
N PRO A 389 -26.36 0.86 -8.35
CA PRO A 389 -26.38 2.18 -7.69
C PRO A 389 -25.78 2.16 -6.27
N CYS A 390 -26.01 1.09 -5.50
CA CYS A 390 -25.43 0.91 -4.17
C CYS A 390 -23.92 0.63 -4.19
N GLU A 391 -23.39 0.00 -5.23
CA GLU A 391 -21.95 -0.31 -5.41
C GLU A 391 -21.13 0.90 -5.88
N ALA A 392 -21.78 1.84 -6.57
CA ALA A 392 -21.15 3.04 -7.10
C ALA A 392 -20.56 3.90 -5.96
N PRO A 393 -19.28 4.34 -6.05
CA PRO A 393 -18.70 5.26 -5.07
C PRO A 393 -19.31 6.67 -5.21
N ASP A 394 -19.24 7.47 -4.15
CA ASP A 394 -19.84 8.80 -4.14
C ASP A 394 -19.24 9.72 -5.23
N GLY A 395 -20.11 10.47 -5.91
CA GLY A 395 -19.75 11.25 -7.10
C GLY A 395 -19.58 10.46 -8.40
N HIS A 396 -19.89 9.15 -8.44
CA HIS A 396 -19.99 8.39 -9.69
C HIS A 396 -21.08 8.97 -10.63
N PRO A 397 -20.95 8.92 -11.98
CA PRO A 397 -21.95 9.47 -12.90
C PRO A 397 -23.38 8.95 -12.74
N LEU A 398 -23.56 7.71 -12.28
CA LEU A 398 -24.88 7.14 -11.93
C LEU A 398 -25.56 7.85 -10.74
N LEU A 399 -24.81 8.64 -9.97
CA LEU A 399 -25.27 9.34 -8.76
C LEU A 399 -25.35 10.86 -8.97
N LYS A 400 -25.17 11.34 -10.21
CA LYS A 400 -25.15 12.77 -10.57
C LYS A 400 -26.44 13.53 -10.18
N ASP A 401 -27.56 12.82 -10.09
CA ASP A 401 -28.90 13.36 -9.84
C ASP A 401 -29.27 13.36 -8.34
N LEU A 402 -28.37 12.90 -7.45
CA LEU A 402 -28.55 13.02 -6.00
C LEU A 402 -28.41 14.48 -5.54
N PRO A 403 -29.09 14.88 -4.45
CA PRO A 403 -28.91 16.21 -3.87
C PRO A 403 -27.46 16.48 -3.47
N ARG A 404 -26.97 17.71 -3.71
CA ARG A 404 -25.54 18.10 -3.57
C ARG A 404 -24.88 17.78 -2.23
N PHE A 405 -25.67 17.68 -1.15
CA PHE A 405 -25.22 17.41 0.22
C PHE A 405 -25.82 16.12 0.79
N HIS A 406 -26.30 15.21 -0.07
CA HIS A 406 -26.88 13.95 0.35
C HIS A 406 -25.80 12.97 0.81
N VAL A 407 -25.82 12.60 2.10
CA VAL A 407 -24.94 11.59 2.68
C VAL A 407 -25.67 10.24 2.64
N ARG A 408 -25.27 9.38 1.71
CA ARG A 408 -25.91 8.06 1.53
C ARG A 408 -25.69 7.15 2.73
N GLY A 409 -26.80 6.69 3.32
CA GLY A 409 -26.78 5.75 4.45
C GLY A 409 -26.53 4.29 4.04
N PRO A 410 -26.47 3.35 5.02
CA PRO A 410 -26.27 1.92 4.77
C PRO A 410 -27.33 1.31 3.83
N ALA A 411 -28.57 1.81 3.87
CA ALA A 411 -29.67 1.41 2.99
C ALA A 411 -29.54 1.90 1.53
N GLU A 412 -28.52 2.70 1.20
CA GLU A 412 -28.31 3.30 -0.14
C GLU A 412 -26.94 2.97 -0.76
N LYS A 413 -26.02 2.39 0.03
CA LYS A 413 -24.60 2.29 -0.32
C LYS A 413 -23.98 1.03 0.29
N LEU A 414 -23.43 0.19 -0.57
CA LEU A 414 -22.63 -0.97 -0.20
C LEU A 414 -21.30 -0.50 0.43
N PHE A 415 -21.14 -0.73 1.73
CA PHE A 415 -19.97 -0.28 2.50
C PHE A 415 -19.09 -1.44 2.98
N GLU A 416 -18.63 -2.25 2.03
CA GLU A 416 -17.72 -3.37 2.29
C GLU A 416 -16.26 -2.91 2.30
N GLU A 417 -15.81 -2.48 3.47
CA GLU A 417 -14.40 -2.21 3.80
C GLU A 417 -13.87 -3.21 4.85
N ALA A 418 -12.56 -3.18 5.11
CA ALA A 418 -11.91 -4.05 6.10
C ALA A 418 -12.15 -3.52 7.53
N TYR A 419 -11.80 -4.29 8.56
CA TYR A 419 -12.01 -3.87 9.94
C TYR A 419 -11.15 -2.66 10.33
N ASP A 420 -11.74 -1.75 11.11
CA ASP A 420 -11.06 -0.77 11.94
C ASP A 420 -11.91 -0.62 13.21
N TRP A 421 -11.64 -1.47 14.21
CA TRP A 421 -12.39 -1.59 15.44
C TRP A 421 -11.45 -1.80 16.62
N ALA A 422 -11.75 -1.17 17.74
CA ALA A 422 -11.16 -1.49 19.04
C ALA A 422 -12.18 -1.18 20.13
N ARG A 423 -11.88 -1.62 21.36
CA ARG A 423 -12.67 -1.36 22.56
C ARG A 423 -11.75 -1.07 23.74
N PRO A 424 -12.24 -0.45 24.83
CA PRO A 424 -11.54 -0.45 26.11
C PRO A 424 -11.17 -1.86 26.57
N LEU A 425 -10.10 -1.98 27.35
CA LEU A 425 -9.76 -3.23 28.04
C LEU A 425 -10.76 -3.52 29.16
N THR A 426 -11.01 -4.80 29.42
CA THR A 426 -11.70 -5.24 30.65
C THR A 426 -10.71 -5.35 31.82
N ASP A 427 -11.21 -5.36 33.06
CA ASP A 427 -10.36 -5.49 34.26
C ASP A 427 -9.41 -6.71 34.19
N ASP A 428 -9.91 -7.86 33.70
CA ASP A 428 -9.14 -9.10 33.50
C ASP A 428 -8.09 -9.02 32.38
N GLU A 429 -8.18 -8.02 31.50
CA GLU A 429 -7.22 -7.72 30.44
C GLU A 429 -6.19 -6.67 30.90
N CYS A 430 -6.62 -5.67 31.69
CA CYS A 430 -5.76 -4.72 32.39
C CYS A 430 -4.77 -5.40 33.35
N LEU A 431 -5.12 -6.59 33.87
CA LEU A 431 -4.25 -7.42 34.70
C LEU A 431 -3.20 -8.23 33.90
N ARG A 432 -3.26 -8.24 32.57
CA ARG A 432 -2.28 -8.94 31.71
C ARG A 432 -1.02 -8.12 31.54
N ARG A 433 0.05 -8.78 31.10
CA ARG A 433 1.35 -8.14 30.88
C ARG A 433 1.41 -7.41 29.54
N ASN A 434 0.94 -8.07 28.49
CA ASN A 434 1.25 -7.72 27.13
C ASN A 434 0.02 -7.68 26.22
N LEU A 435 0.13 -6.89 25.16
CA LEU A 435 -0.71 -6.91 23.98
C LEU A 435 0.09 -7.57 22.86
N VAL A 436 -0.42 -8.67 22.30
CA VAL A 436 0.26 -9.42 21.22
C VAL A 436 -0.56 -9.33 19.93
N GLY A 437 0.06 -8.82 18.87
CA GLY A 437 -0.54 -8.70 17.53
C GLY A 437 -0.26 -9.92 16.65
N ILE A 438 -1.30 -10.43 16.01
CA ILE A 438 -1.22 -11.44 14.94
C ILE A 438 -1.80 -10.89 13.63
N ASP A 439 -1.07 -11.02 12.52
CA ASP A 439 -1.51 -10.55 11.19
C ASP A 439 -1.69 -11.72 10.22
N VAL A 440 -2.77 -11.70 9.44
CA VAL A 440 -3.10 -12.74 8.46
C VAL A 440 -2.34 -12.52 7.16
N ASN A 441 -1.33 -13.36 6.91
CA ASN A 441 -0.51 -13.31 5.70
C ASN A 441 -1.38 -13.25 4.42
N LEU A 442 -1.27 -12.15 3.68
CA LEU A 442 -1.98 -11.92 2.40
C LEU A 442 -3.50 -12.15 2.49
N ALA A 443 -4.17 -11.64 3.53
CA ALA A 443 -5.58 -11.92 3.81
C ALA A 443 -6.54 -11.60 2.64
N PHE A 444 -6.29 -10.52 1.89
CA PHE A 444 -7.08 -10.17 0.71
C PHE A 444 -6.84 -11.10 -0.49
N ALA A 445 -5.66 -11.69 -0.63
CA ALA A 445 -5.44 -12.74 -1.63
C ALA A 445 -6.20 -14.02 -1.22
N ALA A 446 -6.12 -14.41 0.05
CA ALA A 446 -6.87 -15.54 0.59
C ALA A 446 -8.40 -15.33 0.49
N GLY A 447 -8.89 -14.10 0.66
CA GLY A 447 -10.29 -13.73 0.44
C GLY A 447 -10.76 -13.86 -1.02
N ALA A 448 -9.87 -13.75 -1.99
CA ALA A 448 -10.16 -13.96 -3.41
C ALA A 448 -10.17 -15.44 -3.83
N ASN A 449 -9.44 -16.32 -3.13
CA ASN A 449 -9.28 -17.74 -3.48
C ASN A 449 -10.61 -18.51 -3.49
N GLY A 450 -11.06 -18.98 -4.65
CA GLY A 450 -12.32 -19.71 -4.80
C GLY A 450 -13.57 -18.84 -4.71
N LEU A 451 -13.45 -17.51 -4.72
CA LEU A 451 -14.60 -16.60 -4.69
C LEU A 451 -15.31 -16.64 -6.05
N ASN A 452 -16.62 -16.93 -6.03
CA ASN A 452 -17.46 -16.74 -7.22
C ASN A 452 -17.78 -15.25 -7.35
N VAL A 453 -17.48 -14.66 -8.51
CA VAL A 453 -17.74 -13.23 -8.78
C VAL A 453 -18.52 -13.07 -10.07
N GLY A 454 -19.32 -12.00 -10.15
CA GLY A 454 -20.05 -11.70 -11.37
C GLY A 454 -19.13 -11.28 -12.51
N LEU A 455 -19.42 -11.72 -13.72
CA LEU A 455 -18.68 -11.37 -14.94
C LEU A 455 -19.41 -10.28 -15.73
N GLY A 456 -20.72 -10.45 -15.93
CA GLY A 456 -21.58 -9.49 -16.65
C GLY A 456 -22.16 -8.37 -15.78
N ALA A 457 -23.16 -7.68 -16.35
CA ALA A 457 -23.91 -6.60 -15.72
C ALA A 457 -24.81 -7.08 -14.56
N PRO A 458 -25.08 -6.21 -13.56
CA PRO A 458 -26.01 -6.52 -12.49
C PRO A 458 -27.47 -6.47 -12.97
N THR A 459 -28.30 -7.39 -12.47
CA THR A 459 -29.75 -7.44 -12.67
C THR A 459 -30.44 -7.12 -11.35
N HIS A 460 -31.36 -6.15 -11.36
CA HIS A 460 -32.19 -5.82 -10.21
C HIS A 460 -33.31 -6.85 -10.01
N VAL A 461 -33.54 -7.27 -8.77
CA VAL A 461 -34.60 -8.21 -8.38
C VAL A 461 -35.21 -7.79 -7.04
N THR A 462 -36.53 -7.60 -7.01
CA THR A 462 -37.30 -7.30 -5.79
C THR A 462 -37.74 -8.58 -5.09
N SER A 463 -37.68 -8.60 -3.75
CA SER A 463 -38.01 -9.75 -2.89
C SER A 463 -37.38 -11.10 -3.29
N PRO A 464 -36.05 -11.16 -3.57
CA PRO A 464 -35.40 -12.39 -4.02
C PRO A 464 -35.16 -13.37 -2.87
N ILE A 465 -35.28 -14.67 -3.18
CA ILE A 465 -34.74 -15.73 -2.32
C ILE A 465 -33.21 -15.65 -2.36
N PHE A 466 -32.56 -15.69 -1.19
CA PHE A 466 -31.10 -15.63 -1.10
C PHE A 466 -30.44 -16.91 -1.61
N ASP A 467 -29.46 -16.78 -2.51
CA ASP A 467 -28.55 -17.87 -2.92
C ASP A 467 -27.09 -17.47 -2.62
N PRO A 468 -26.40 -18.16 -1.68
CA PRO A 468 -25.01 -17.87 -1.35
C PRO A 468 -24.02 -18.17 -2.50
N LYS A 469 -24.46 -18.80 -3.60
CA LYS A 469 -23.63 -19.04 -4.80
C LYS A 469 -23.75 -17.91 -5.83
N LEU A 470 -24.82 -17.12 -5.79
CA LEU A 470 -25.11 -16.06 -6.75
C LEU A 470 -24.42 -14.76 -6.28
N PRO A 471 -23.38 -14.26 -6.98
CA PRO A 471 -22.73 -13.02 -6.59
C PRO A 471 -23.62 -11.82 -6.87
N GLY A 472 -23.74 -10.95 -5.88
CA GLY A 472 -24.55 -9.75 -5.94
C GLY A 472 -24.42 -8.89 -4.68
N SER A 473 -25.11 -7.76 -4.73
CA SER A 473 -25.32 -6.84 -3.62
C SER A 473 -26.77 -6.98 -3.17
N TRP A 474 -27.03 -7.11 -1.88
CA TRP A 474 -28.35 -7.46 -1.31
C TRP A 474 -28.73 -6.45 -0.23
N LEU A 475 -29.96 -5.93 -0.28
CA LEU A 475 -30.52 -5.13 0.80
C LEU A 475 -31.19 -6.08 1.80
N VAL A 476 -30.61 -6.21 2.99
CA VAL A 476 -31.05 -7.15 4.04
C VAL A 476 -31.05 -6.42 5.38
N ASP A 477 -32.02 -6.72 6.24
CA ASP A 477 -31.93 -6.36 7.66
C ASP A 477 -31.16 -7.46 8.40
N LEU A 478 -30.15 -7.07 9.18
CA LEU A 478 -29.36 -7.95 10.05
C LEU A 478 -29.32 -7.46 11.51
N SER A 479 -30.19 -6.52 11.87
CA SER A 479 -30.34 -6.00 13.24
C SER A 479 -30.86 -7.03 14.25
N HIS A 480 -31.41 -8.14 13.78
CA HIS A 480 -31.85 -9.27 14.60
C HIS A 480 -30.74 -10.29 14.93
N VAL A 481 -29.51 -10.10 14.43
CA VAL A 481 -28.38 -11.00 14.71
C VAL A 481 -27.74 -10.64 16.06
N ASP A 482 -27.59 -11.62 16.94
CA ASP A 482 -26.95 -11.49 18.25
C ASP A 482 -25.64 -12.30 18.27
N LEU A 483 -24.50 -11.62 18.48
CA LEU A 483 -23.19 -12.30 18.54
C LEU A 483 -22.97 -13.08 19.84
N SER A 484 -23.81 -12.85 20.86
CA SER A 484 -23.77 -13.59 22.12
C SER A 484 -24.22 -15.04 21.96
N LYS A 485 -24.89 -15.39 20.84
CA LYS A 485 -25.43 -16.73 20.59
C LYS A 485 -25.35 -17.12 19.11
N VAL A 486 -24.26 -17.79 18.72
CA VAL A 486 -23.98 -18.08 17.30
C VAL A 486 -23.65 -19.55 17.05
N LYS A 487 -23.80 -20.03 15.81
CA LYS A 487 -23.38 -21.37 15.41
C LYS A 487 -21.88 -21.42 15.11
N ALA A 488 -21.13 -22.16 15.92
CA ALA A 488 -19.76 -22.58 15.62
C ALA A 488 -19.77 -23.87 14.77
N GLY A 489 -20.11 -23.73 13.48
CA GLY A 489 -20.14 -24.85 12.52
C GLY A 489 -21.42 -25.69 12.57
N LYS A 490 -21.67 -26.43 13.66
CA LYS A 490 -22.92 -27.19 13.86
C LYS A 490 -23.56 -27.00 15.23
N GLU A 491 -22.78 -26.56 16.20
CA GLU A 491 -23.20 -26.37 17.60
C GLU A 491 -23.45 -24.89 17.84
N TRP A 492 -24.48 -24.57 18.64
CA TRP A 492 -24.65 -23.22 19.18
C TRP A 492 -23.63 -23.01 20.31
N VAL A 493 -22.95 -21.87 20.30
CA VAL A 493 -22.08 -21.41 21.38
C VAL A 493 -22.63 -20.12 21.94
N GLU A 494 -22.64 -20.01 23.27
CA GLU A 494 -22.86 -18.73 23.96
C GLU A 494 -21.49 -18.03 24.09
N LEU A 495 -21.46 -16.72 23.86
CA LEU A 495 -20.28 -15.86 23.86
C LEU A 495 -20.61 -14.53 24.53
N ASP A 496 -19.59 -13.75 24.88
CA ASP A 496 -19.79 -12.33 25.17
C ASP A 496 -19.87 -11.55 23.85
N GLY A 497 -21.10 -11.21 23.45
CA GLY A 497 -21.36 -10.43 22.24
C GLY A 497 -20.86 -8.99 22.31
N SER A 498 -20.60 -8.44 23.51
CA SER A 498 -20.11 -7.07 23.69
C SER A 498 -18.60 -6.94 23.41
N LEU A 499 -17.86 -8.04 23.54
CA LEU A 499 -16.42 -8.12 23.28
C LEU A 499 -16.09 -8.54 21.83
N LEU A 500 -17.10 -8.64 20.96
CA LEU A 500 -16.98 -9.08 19.56
C LEU A 500 -17.43 -8.00 18.56
N PRO A 501 -16.63 -7.70 17.52
CA PRO A 501 -17.03 -6.78 16.47
C PRO A 501 -18.01 -7.42 15.48
N SER A 502 -19.11 -6.74 15.20
CA SER A 502 -20.05 -7.06 14.11
C SER A 502 -19.31 -7.43 12.81
N PRO A 503 -19.57 -8.60 12.20
CA PRO A 503 -19.03 -8.95 10.89
C PRO A 503 -19.70 -8.18 9.75
N PHE A 504 -20.77 -7.44 10.03
CA PHE A 504 -21.62 -6.78 9.04
C PHE A 504 -21.17 -5.34 8.74
N THR A 505 -20.41 -4.70 9.63
CA THR A 505 -19.91 -3.33 9.43
C THR A 505 -18.37 -3.29 9.48
N PRO A 506 -17.71 -2.35 8.78
CA PRO A 506 -16.25 -2.16 8.90
C PRO A 506 -15.78 -1.69 10.29
N LYS A 507 -16.63 -0.94 11.01
CA LYS A 507 -16.36 -0.41 12.35
C LYS A 507 -16.71 -1.37 13.50
N GLY A 508 -17.21 -2.58 13.22
CA GLY A 508 -17.63 -3.53 14.26
C GLY A 508 -18.95 -3.18 14.97
N GLU A 509 -19.57 -2.05 14.62
CA GLU A 509 -20.90 -1.62 15.07
C GLU A 509 -22.02 -2.61 14.69
N HIS A 510 -22.96 -2.83 15.59
CA HIS A 510 -24.14 -3.65 15.36
C HIS A 510 -25.13 -2.97 14.39
N PRO A 511 -25.71 -3.66 13.38
CA PRO A 511 -26.61 -3.04 12.42
C PRO A 511 -27.93 -2.58 13.06
N THR A 512 -28.35 -1.34 12.78
CA THR A 512 -29.59 -0.75 13.33
C THR A 512 -30.81 -0.89 12.41
N GLY A 513 -30.68 -1.60 11.28
CA GLY A 513 -31.75 -1.86 10.31
C GLY A 513 -31.23 -2.33 8.95
N PRO A 514 -32.04 -2.20 7.87
CA PRO A 514 -31.67 -2.65 6.52
C PRO A 514 -30.45 -1.95 5.93
N ALA A 515 -29.52 -2.73 5.38
CA ALA A 515 -28.32 -2.23 4.71
C ALA A 515 -27.89 -3.07 3.50
N TRP A 516 -27.07 -2.50 2.63
CA TRP A 516 -26.49 -3.20 1.48
C TRP A 516 -25.25 -4.01 1.86
N TYR A 517 -25.31 -5.31 1.58
CA TYR A 517 -24.26 -6.29 1.86
C TYR A 517 -23.88 -7.08 0.60
N ALA A 518 -22.62 -7.50 0.48
CA ALA A 518 -22.22 -8.43 -0.58
C ALA A 518 -22.61 -9.88 -0.22
N THR A 519 -22.82 -10.75 -1.22
CA THR A 519 -23.21 -12.17 -1.00
C THR A 519 -22.46 -12.89 0.13
N PRO A 520 -21.12 -12.74 0.32
CA PRO A 520 -20.42 -13.41 1.42
C PRO A 520 -20.98 -13.03 2.81
N THR A 521 -21.30 -11.74 3.01
CA THR A 521 -21.74 -11.17 4.29
C THR A 521 -23.11 -11.71 4.70
N VAL A 522 -24.04 -11.77 3.75
CA VAL A 522 -25.37 -12.37 3.95
C VAL A 522 -25.25 -13.88 4.16
N ALA A 523 -24.38 -14.56 3.40
CA ALA A 523 -24.11 -15.99 3.60
C ALA A 523 -23.52 -16.30 4.98
N TYR A 524 -22.80 -15.34 5.59
CA TYR A 524 -22.23 -15.52 6.92
C TYR A 524 -23.24 -15.33 8.05
N ALA A 525 -24.26 -14.47 7.89
CA ALA A 525 -25.40 -14.44 8.83
C ALA A 525 -26.11 -15.81 8.88
N VAL A 526 -26.29 -16.45 7.72
CA VAL A 526 -26.83 -17.83 7.63
C VAL A 526 -25.89 -18.86 8.26
N GLU A 527 -24.57 -18.72 8.10
CA GLU A 527 -23.57 -19.59 8.76
C GLU A 527 -23.61 -19.46 10.29
N LEU A 528 -23.71 -18.23 10.82
CA LEU A 528 -23.90 -17.94 12.25
C LEU A 528 -25.24 -18.46 12.77
N GLY A 529 -26.16 -18.82 11.88
CA GLY A 529 -27.35 -19.59 12.19
C GLY A 529 -28.68 -18.86 12.08
N TYR A 530 -28.66 -17.61 11.60
CA TYR A 530 -29.81 -16.71 11.50
C TYR A 530 -30.50 -16.81 10.13
N GLU A 531 -31.80 -16.54 10.09
CA GLU A 531 -32.55 -16.41 8.86
C GLU A 531 -32.32 -15.02 8.22
N VAL A 532 -32.37 -14.96 6.89
CA VAL A 532 -32.12 -13.73 6.12
C VAL A 532 -33.24 -13.53 5.09
N CYS A 533 -33.79 -12.31 5.06
CA CYS A 533 -34.92 -11.94 4.20
C CYS A 533 -34.53 -10.72 3.34
N PRO A 534 -33.97 -10.92 2.13
CA PRO A 534 -33.61 -9.82 1.25
C PRO A 534 -34.84 -9.04 0.77
N VAL A 535 -34.80 -7.72 0.92
CA VAL A 535 -35.85 -6.81 0.41
C VAL A 535 -35.72 -6.68 -1.10
N GLU A 536 -34.49 -6.52 -1.59
CA GLU A 536 -34.12 -6.46 -3.00
C GLU A 536 -32.63 -6.82 -3.18
N ALA A 537 -32.22 -7.10 -4.41
CA ALA A 537 -30.83 -7.36 -4.75
C ALA A 537 -30.45 -6.92 -6.16
N TRP A 538 -29.14 -6.74 -6.38
CA TRP A 538 -28.49 -6.57 -7.67
C TRP A 538 -27.56 -7.76 -7.90
N VAL A 539 -28.05 -8.76 -8.64
CA VAL A 539 -27.41 -10.08 -8.81
C VAL A 539 -26.74 -10.22 -10.18
N ARG A 540 -25.75 -11.12 -10.31
CA ARG A 540 -25.02 -11.35 -11.56
C ARG A 540 -25.07 -12.83 -11.98
N TYR A 541 -26.02 -13.15 -12.87
CA TYR A 541 -26.23 -14.50 -13.39
C TYR A 541 -25.06 -15.02 -14.22
N GLU A 542 -24.39 -14.16 -14.99
CA GLU A 542 -23.06 -14.47 -15.51
C GLU A 542 -22.04 -14.31 -14.38
N ASN A 543 -21.47 -15.43 -13.92
CA ASN A 543 -20.48 -15.46 -12.85
C ASN A 543 -19.43 -16.56 -13.05
N GLY A 544 -18.33 -16.46 -12.31
CA GLY A 544 -17.27 -17.45 -12.28
C GLY A 544 -16.10 -17.07 -11.36
N ARG A 545 -15.12 -17.97 -11.26
CA ARG A 545 -13.94 -17.79 -10.40
C ARG A 545 -12.82 -17.00 -11.09
N TYR A 546 -13.10 -15.74 -11.44
CA TYR A 546 -12.18 -14.86 -12.16
C TYR A 546 -10.81 -14.65 -11.46
N LEU A 547 -10.77 -14.78 -10.13
CA LEU A 547 -9.57 -14.50 -9.34
C LEU A 547 -8.74 -15.75 -8.98
N ASP A 548 -9.19 -16.98 -9.28
CA ASP A 548 -8.47 -18.20 -8.88
C ASP A 548 -7.06 -18.24 -9.50
N GLY A 549 -6.92 -18.00 -10.81
CA GLY A 549 -5.60 -17.98 -11.47
C GLY A 549 -4.68 -16.90 -10.91
N TRP A 550 -5.25 -15.72 -10.62
CA TRP A 550 -4.53 -14.56 -10.06
C TRP A 550 -4.03 -14.83 -8.65
N TYR A 551 -4.89 -15.39 -7.79
CA TYR A 551 -4.55 -15.82 -6.43
C TYR A 551 -3.45 -16.88 -6.45
N ASN A 552 -3.64 -17.99 -7.20
CA ASN A 552 -2.68 -19.09 -7.23
C ASN A 552 -1.29 -18.56 -7.63
N ARG A 553 -1.19 -17.77 -8.70
CA ARG A 553 0.09 -17.24 -9.19
C ARG A 553 0.77 -16.28 -8.21
N LEU A 554 0.02 -15.44 -7.49
CA LEU A 554 0.58 -14.55 -6.46
C LEU A 554 0.94 -15.26 -5.16
N ARG A 555 0.18 -16.30 -4.76
CA ARG A 555 0.56 -17.23 -3.68
C ARG A 555 1.88 -17.91 -4.01
N ASP A 556 1.98 -18.52 -5.19
CA ASP A 556 3.14 -19.33 -5.57
C ASP A 556 4.39 -18.45 -5.72
N ALA A 557 4.23 -17.23 -6.25
CA ALA A 557 5.29 -16.23 -6.27
C ALA A 557 5.75 -15.81 -4.87
N TYR A 558 4.81 -15.59 -3.94
CA TYR A 558 5.12 -15.24 -2.56
C TYR A 558 5.82 -16.39 -1.83
N LEU A 559 5.26 -17.60 -1.88
CA LEU A 559 5.81 -18.79 -1.22
C LEU A 559 7.20 -19.17 -1.74
N ALA A 560 7.44 -19.12 -3.04
CA ALA A 560 8.77 -19.33 -3.60
C ALA A 560 9.77 -18.28 -3.07
N THR A 561 9.37 -17.00 -3.05
CA THR A 561 10.26 -15.93 -2.55
C THR A 561 10.53 -16.05 -1.04
N MET A 562 9.56 -16.49 -0.24
CA MET A 562 9.75 -16.73 1.20
C MET A 562 10.60 -17.98 1.47
N ALA A 563 10.45 -19.04 0.67
CA ALA A 563 11.29 -20.24 0.76
C ALA A 563 12.75 -19.97 0.35
N ASP A 564 12.98 -19.12 -0.65
CA ASP A 564 14.31 -18.63 -1.02
C ASP A 564 14.94 -17.73 0.09
N LEU A 565 14.12 -17.24 1.04
CA LEU A 565 14.52 -16.53 2.26
C LEU A 565 14.49 -17.44 3.52
N GLY A 566 14.41 -18.77 3.35
CA GLY A 566 14.44 -19.75 4.44
C GLY A 566 13.11 -20.00 5.19
N VAL A 567 12.04 -19.28 4.85
CA VAL A 567 10.73 -19.41 5.51
C VAL A 567 9.85 -20.41 4.77
N HIS A 568 10.01 -21.68 5.13
CA HIS A 568 9.29 -22.81 4.51
C HIS A 568 7.88 -23.04 5.07
N THR A 569 7.06 -23.80 4.36
CA THR A 569 5.63 -24.01 4.67
C THR A 569 5.33 -25.07 5.73
N ASP A 570 6.34 -25.87 6.07
CA ASP A 570 6.32 -27.08 6.88
C ASP A 570 7.11 -26.96 8.20
N LEU A 571 7.69 -25.78 8.46
CA LEU A 571 8.29 -25.41 9.75
C LEU A 571 7.32 -25.61 10.92
N SER A 572 7.84 -25.98 12.10
CA SER A 572 7.03 -25.99 13.31
C SER A 572 6.61 -24.56 13.71
N PRO A 573 5.60 -24.38 14.58
CA PRO A 573 5.16 -23.04 15.01
C PRO A 573 6.27 -22.19 15.64
N ALA A 574 7.24 -22.81 16.32
CA ALA A 574 8.39 -22.11 16.91
C ALA A 574 9.47 -21.80 15.86
N ASP A 575 9.82 -22.79 15.02
CA ASP A 575 10.81 -22.59 13.94
C ASP A 575 10.32 -21.54 12.93
N PHE A 576 9.02 -21.46 12.67
CA PHE A 576 8.41 -20.43 11.83
C PHE A 576 8.54 -19.02 12.43
N LEU A 577 8.40 -18.85 13.75
CA LEU A 577 8.63 -17.56 14.38
C LEU A 577 10.11 -17.17 14.32
N ALA A 578 11.01 -18.11 14.63
CA ALA A 578 12.46 -17.90 14.55
C ALA A 578 12.94 -17.60 13.12
N ALA A 579 12.37 -18.24 12.10
CA ALA A 579 12.69 -17.97 10.69
C ALA A 579 12.00 -16.70 10.14
N MET A 580 10.95 -16.20 10.80
CA MET A 580 10.31 -14.92 10.46
C MET A 580 10.99 -13.71 11.11
N ASP A 581 11.77 -13.91 12.17
CA ASP A 581 12.71 -12.91 12.68
C ASP A 581 13.91 -12.77 11.73
N GLY A 582 14.43 -11.55 11.54
CA GLY A 582 15.57 -11.26 10.66
C GLY A 582 15.46 -11.68 9.17
N TYR A 583 14.35 -12.30 8.71
CA TYR A 583 14.29 -12.99 7.40
C TYR A 583 14.66 -12.14 6.17
N ARG A 584 14.58 -10.82 6.29
CA ARG A 584 14.91 -9.86 5.23
C ARG A 584 16.40 -9.68 5.02
N ASP A 585 17.20 -9.92 6.06
CA ASP A 585 18.63 -9.67 6.06
C ASP A 585 19.42 -10.79 5.35
N HIS A 586 18.77 -11.93 5.11
CA HIS A 586 19.30 -13.05 4.31
C HIS A 586 19.51 -12.68 2.84
N ASP A 587 18.57 -11.94 2.24
CA ASP A 587 18.71 -11.32 0.91
C ASP A 587 17.74 -10.11 0.83
N PRO A 588 18.23 -8.88 1.08
CA PRO A 588 17.39 -7.68 1.06
C PRO A 588 16.65 -7.46 -0.26
N GLN A 589 17.23 -7.86 -1.39
CA GLN A 589 16.61 -7.71 -2.71
C GLN A 589 15.43 -8.66 -2.88
N LEU A 590 15.51 -9.89 -2.34
CA LEU A 590 14.35 -10.76 -2.22
C LEU A 590 13.33 -10.23 -1.20
N GLY A 591 13.77 -9.56 -0.13
CA GLY A 591 12.90 -8.80 0.78
C GLY A 591 12.09 -7.69 0.09
N HIS A 592 12.69 -7.01 -0.89
CA HIS A 592 11.98 -6.07 -1.77
C HIS A 592 11.04 -6.80 -2.75
N VAL A 593 11.42 -7.96 -3.31
CA VAL A 593 10.50 -8.78 -4.14
C VAL A 593 9.27 -9.23 -3.34
N VAL A 594 9.42 -9.66 -2.07
CA VAL A 594 8.28 -9.96 -1.17
C VAL A 594 7.38 -8.73 -1.01
N SER A 595 7.97 -7.56 -0.78
CA SER A 595 7.24 -6.30 -0.58
C SER A 595 6.48 -5.88 -1.84
N ALA A 596 7.10 -6.00 -3.02
CA ALA A 596 6.48 -5.77 -4.31
C ALA A 596 5.34 -6.76 -4.62
N ILE A 597 5.47 -8.04 -4.25
CA ILE A 597 4.39 -9.03 -4.38
C ILE A 597 3.19 -8.67 -3.49
N LYS A 598 3.42 -8.33 -2.21
CA LYS A 598 2.35 -7.88 -1.29
C LYS A 598 1.66 -6.61 -1.83
N ALA A 599 2.43 -5.65 -2.34
CA ALA A 599 1.92 -4.44 -2.98
C ALA A 599 1.11 -4.72 -4.26
N THR A 600 1.47 -5.74 -5.04
CA THR A 600 0.73 -6.17 -6.23
C THR A 600 -0.65 -6.75 -5.88
N VAL A 601 -0.78 -7.43 -4.75
CA VAL A 601 -2.08 -7.86 -4.20
C VAL A 601 -2.93 -6.65 -3.76
N LYS A 602 -2.44 -5.87 -2.76
CA LYS A 602 -3.17 -4.73 -2.17
C LYS A 602 -3.55 -3.69 -3.24
N GLY A 603 -2.59 -3.33 -4.09
CA GLY A 603 -2.77 -2.38 -5.19
C GLY A 603 -3.66 -2.89 -6.32
N GLY A 604 -3.55 -4.17 -6.70
CA GLY A 604 -4.37 -4.76 -7.77
C GLY A 604 -5.86 -4.76 -7.43
N LEU A 605 -6.21 -5.16 -6.20
CA LEU A 605 -7.59 -5.12 -5.70
C LEU A 605 -8.08 -3.68 -5.49
N GLY A 606 -7.22 -2.77 -5.02
CA GLY A 606 -7.53 -1.34 -4.94
C GLY A 606 -7.88 -0.71 -6.30
N LYS A 607 -7.25 -1.17 -7.39
CA LYS A 607 -7.54 -0.71 -8.76
C LYS A 607 -8.90 -1.12 -9.30
N LEU A 608 -9.59 -2.08 -8.67
CA LEU A 608 -10.97 -2.45 -9.04
C LEU A 608 -11.99 -1.36 -8.69
N ARG A 609 -11.75 -0.56 -7.63
CA ARG A 609 -12.58 0.60 -7.24
C ARG A 609 -11.75 1.88 -7.22
N GLU A 610 -10.95 2.08 -8.27
CA GLU A 610 -10.12 3.29 -8.40
C GLU A 610 -11.00 4.54 -8.47
N ARG A 611 -10.91 5.39 -7.44
CA ARG A 611 -11.50 6.73 -7.37
C ARG A 611 -10.83 7.69 -8.39
N PRO A 612 -11.46 8.82 -8.75
CA PRO A 612 -10.80 9.88 -9.52
C PRO A 612 -9.52 10.40 -8.83
N ARG A 613 -8.62 11.02 -9.60
CA ARG A 613 -7.35 11.59 -9.11
C ARG A 613 -7.05 12.90 -9.82
N GLY A 614 -6.56 13.89 -9.06
CA GLY A 614 -6.12 15.18 -9.56
C GLY A 614 -7.15 16.31 -9.35
N GLU A 615 -6.65 17.54 -9.29
CA GLU A 615 -7.45 18.75 -9.17
C GLU A 615 -8.29 18.97 -10.44
N GLY A 616 -9.54 19.43 -10.26
CA GLY A 616 -10.43 19.82 -11.36
C GLY A 616 -11.47 18.79 -11.81
N TRP A 617 -11.41 17.53 -11.36
CA TRP A 617 -12.54 16.59 -11.52
C TRP A 617 -13.74 17.03 -10.68
N ARG A 618 -14.97 16.83 -11.18
CA ARG A 618 -16.21 17.18 -10.49
C ARG A 618 -17.10 15.95 -10.23
N PRO A 619 -17.78 15.85 -9.08
CA PRO A 619 -18.79 14.83 -8.84
C PRO A 619 -19.82 14.76 -9.98
N GLY A 620 -20.13 13.54 -10.43
CA GLY A 620 -20.97 13.26 -11.59
C GLY A 620 -20.23 13.13 -12.92
N GLU A 621 -18.97 13.59 -13.04
CA GLU A 621 -18.18 13.45 -14.27
C GLU A 621 -17.46 12.09 -14.37
N PRO A 622 -17.41 11.44 -15.55
CA PRO A 622 -16.71 10.16 -15.71
C PRO A 622 -15.18 10.33 -15.70
N TRP A 623 -14.48 9.52 -14.90
CA TRP A 623 -13.01 9.51 -14.85
C TRP A 623 -12.39 8.31 -15.57
N ARG A 624 -11.08 8.42 -15.86
CA ARG A 624 -10.28 7.47 -16.68
C ARG A 624 -10.27 6.00 -16.21
N ALA A 625 -10.75 5.70 -15.00
CA ALA A 625 -10.83 4.33 -14.52
C ALA A 625 -12.09 3.60 -15.00
N LEU A 626 -13.20 4.33 -15.20
CA LEU A 626 -14.49 3.74 -15.60
C LEU A 626 -14.46 3.12 -17.00
N SER A 627 -13.56 3.58 -17.89
CA SER A 627 -13.34 2.98 -19.21
C SER A 627 -12.49 1.70 -19.17
N ARG A 628 -12.51 0.93 -18.07
CA ARG A 628 -11.80 -0.34 -17.90
C ARG A 628 -12.81 -1.44 -17.54
N PRO A 629 -12.86 -2.58 -18.27
CA PRO A 629 -13.65 -3.75 -17.84
C PRO A 629 -13.25 -4.29 -16.45
N THR A 630 -12.01 -4.00 -16.02
CA THR A 630 -11.47 -4.31 -14.70
C THR A 630 -11.73 -3.23 -13.64
N TRP A 631 -12.58 -2.24 -13.90
CA TRP A 631 -13.15 -1.39 -12.84
C TRP A 631 -14.47 -2.04 -12.41
N ARG A 632 -14.44 -2.67 -11.24
CA ARG A 632 -15.47 -3.59 -10.72
C ARG A 632 -15.55 -3.47 -9.19
N PRO A 633 -16.30 -2.47 -8.68
CA PRO A 633 -16.41 -2.22 -7.24
C PRO A 633 -17.05 -3.40 -6.49
N ASP A 634 -17.93 -4.14 -7.15
CA ASP A 634 -18.57 -5.38 -6.67
C ASP A 634 -17.54 -6.48 -6.37
N ILE A 635 -16.57 -6.69 -7.27
CA ILE A 635 -15.51 -7.68 -7.09
C ILE A 635 -14.61 -7.30 -5.90
N ARG A 636 -14.29 -6.00 -5.74
CA ARG A 636 -13.55 -5.53 -4.56
C ARG A 636 -14.34 -5.78 -3.27
N ALA A 637 -15.61 -5.39 -3.25
CA ALA A 637 -16.48 -5.53 -2.08
C ALA A 637 -16.58 -7.00 -1.62
N ALA A 638 -16.85 -7.92 -2.54
CA ALA A 638 -16.97 -9.34 -2.23
C ALA A 638 -15.64 -10.00 -1.78
N VAL A 639 -14.48 -9.51 -2.26
CA VAL A 639 -13.17 -9.97 -1.74
C VAL A 639 -12.95 -9.47 -0.31
N ILE A 640 -13.16 -8.17 -0.06
CA ILE A 640 -12.92 -7.56 1.25
C ILE A 640 -13.86 -8.13 2.31
N SER A 641 -15.16 -8.25 2.01
CA SER A 641 -16.11 -8.80 2.97
C SER A 641 -15.82 -10.26 3.30
N ARG A 642 -15.45 -11.07 2.30
CA ARG A 642 -14.98 -12.45 2.51
C ARG A 642 -13.70 -12.52 3.33
N THR A 643 -12.79 -11.55 3.22
CA THR A 643 -11.64 -11.42 4.15
C THR A 643 -12.09 -11.11 5.58
N ARG A 644 -12.97 -10.11 5.79
CA ARG A 644 -13.52 -9.74 7.10
C ARG A 644 -14.22 -10.93 7.80
N ILE A 645 -15.04 -11.67 7.05
CA ILE A 645 -15.74 -12.89 7.48
C ILE A 645 -14.75 -14.03 7.80
N ASN A 646 -13.73 -14.23 6.96
CA ASN A 646 -12.70 -15.24 7.20
C ASN A 646 -11.85 -14.93 8.44
N LEU A 647 -11.79 -13.67 8.87
CA LEU A 647 -11.19 -13.26 10.14
C LEU A 647 -12.15 -13.47 11.31
N HIS A 648 -13.38 -12.94 11.24
CA HIS A 648 -14.41 -13.10 12.29
C HIS A 648 -14.70 -14.57 12.62
N ARG A 649 -14.74 -15.46 11.61
CA ARG A 649 -14.91 -16.92 11.82
C ARG A 649 -13.78 -17.53 12.66
N LYS A 650 -12.55 -17.01 12.58
CA LYS A 650 -11.44 -17.46 13.44
C LYS A 650 -11.56 -16.89 14.84
N ILE A 651 -12.00 -15.63 14.97
CA ILE A 651 -12.20 -14.93 16.25
C ILE A 651 -13.29 -15.65 17.07
N VAL A 652 -14.47 -15.88 16.48
CA VAL A 652 -15.57 -16.64 17.12
C VAL A 652 -15.10 -18.02 17.58
N LYS A 653 -14.34 -18.74 16.74
CA LYS A 653 -13.76 -20.05 17.10
C LYS A 653 -12.70 -19.96 18.19
N HIS A 654 -11.93 -18.89 18.23
CA HIS A 654 -10.91 -18.67 19.26
C HIS A 654 -11.61 -18.39 20.60
N ALA A 655 -12.50 -17.39 20.66
CA ALA A 655 -13.28 -17.05 21.84
C ALA A 655 -14.07 -18.26 22.39
N ALA A 656 -14.75 -19.02 21.53
CA ALA A 656 -15.47 -20.25 21.90
C ALA A 656 -14.59 -21.40 22.43
N PHE A 657 -13.26 -21.30 22.31
CA PHE A 657 -12.31 -22.33 22.76
C PHE A 657 -11.40 -21.87 23.90
N THR A 658 -10.98 -20.60 23.92
CA THR A 658 -10.06 -20.03 24.92
C THR A 658 -10.74 -19.13 25.94
N GLY A 659 -11.95 -18.65 25.66
CA GLY A 659 -12.59 -17.56 26.41
C GLY A 659 -11.96 -16.17 26.17
N GLN A 660 -10.99 -16.05 25.26
CA GLN A 660 -10.28 -14.79 24.99
C GLN A 660 -10.88 -14.05 23.79
N TYR A 661 -11.00 -12.73 23.94
CA TYR A 661 -11.60 -11.83 22.96
C TYR A 661 -10.55 -10.86 22.41
N PRO A 662 -10.69 -10.39 21.16
CA PRO A 662 -9.80 -9.36 20.63
C PRO A 662 -10.04 -8.04 21.35
N VAL A 663 -8.98 -7.23 21.51
CA VAL A 663 -9.06 -5.86 22.06
C VAL A 663 -9.06 -4.81 20.95
N ALA A 664 -8.43 -5.13 19.81
CA ALA A 664 -8.29 -4.28 18.65
C ALA A 664 -8.12 -5.11 17.36
N ILE A 665 -8.63 -4.60 16.24
CA ILE A 665 -8.50 -5.16 14.89
C ILE A 665 -8.27 -4.03 13.89
N LEU A 666 -7.22 -4.15 13.07
CA LEU A 666 -6.96 -3.27 11.94
C LEU A 666 -6.69 -4.11 10.69
N SER A 667 -7.58 -4.01 9.70
CA SER A 667 -7.55 -4.73 8.42
C SER A 667 -7.50 -6.26 8.56
N ASP A 668 -6.29 -6.80 8.70
CA ASP A 668 -5.94 -8.22 8.82
C ASP A 668 -5.11 -8.55 10.08
N CYS A 669 -4.76 -7.54 10.88
CA CYS A 669 -4.14 -7.65 12.20
C CYS A 669 -5.21 -7.70 13.32
N VAL A 670 -5.00 -8.58 14.31
CA VAL A 670 -5.82 -8.72 15.52
C VAL A 670 -4.91 -8.72 16.74
N VAL A 671 -5.27 -7.98 17.78
CA VAL A 671 -4.53 -7.87 19.05
C VAL A 671 -5.32 -8.53 20.18
N TYR A 672 -4.62 -9.27 21.04
CA TYR A 672 -5.15 -9.90 22.26
C TYR A 672 -4.31 -9.48 23.47
N ALA A 673 -4.94 -9.31 24.64
CA ALA A 673 -4.26 -9.09 25.92
C ALA A 673 -3.90 -10.43 26.58
N VAL A 674 -2.62 -10.64 26.89
CA VAL A 674 -2.04 -11.95 27.25
C VAL A 674 -0.88 -11.80 28.24
N ASP A 675 -0.58 -12.87 28.98
CA ASP A 675 0.52 -12.88 29.98
C ASP A 675 1.89 -13.20 29.39
N GLY A 676 1.92 -13.86 28.22
CA GLY A 676 3.15 -14.16 27.47
C GLY A 676 3.51 -13.06 26.46
N GLU A 677 4.53 -13.29 25.65
CA GLU A 677 5.07 -12.31 24.68
C GLU A 677 4.91 -12.78 23.23
N SER A 678 4.51 -14.03 23.01
CA SER A 678 4.46 -14.71 21.72
C SER A 678 3.04 -15.15 21.37
N PRO A 679 2.68 -15.24 20.07
CA PRO A 679 1.45 -15.91 19.65
C PRO A 679 1.32 -17.36 20.13
N LEU A 680 2.43 -18.03 20.46
CA LEU A 680 2.40 -19.39 21.04
C LEU A 680 1.76 -19.44 22.44
N ASP A 681 1.76 -18.33 23.18
CA ASP A 681 1.31 -18.27 24.57
C ASP A 681 -0.23 -18.21 24.67
N PHE A 682 -0.93 -17.93 23.57
CA PHE A 682 -2.38 -17.81 23.53
C PHE A 682 -3.07 -18.55 22.38
N LEU A 683 -2.38 -18.82 21.26
CA LEU A 683 -2.97 -19.60 20.18
C LEU A 683 -3.18 -21.07 20.60
N PRO A 684 -4.40 -21.62 20.50
CA PRO A 684 -4.68 -22.98 20.96
C PRO A 684 -4.05 -24.05 20.06
N TYR A 685 -2.99 -24.68 20.57
CA TYR A 685 -2.34 -25.87 20.01
C TYR A 685 -2.53 -27.08 20.94
N ARG A 686 -2.78 -28.26 20.35
CA ARG A 686 -2.84 -29.56 21.03
C ARG A 686 -2.05 -30.58 20.23
N ASP A 687 -1.13 -31.30 20.87
CA ASP A 687 -0.28 -32.32 20.23
C ASP A 687 0.45 -31.76 18.97
N GLY A 688 0.92 -30.51 19.05
CA GLY A 688 1.54 -29.75 17.96
C GLY A 688 0.58 -29.23 16.87
N LYS A 689 -0.72 -29.48 16.97
CA LYS A 689 -1.74 -29.14 15.96
C LYS A 689 -2.62 -27.96 16.43
N PRO A 690 -2.83 -26.94 15.59
CA PRO A 690 -3.69 -25.80 15.94
C PRO A 690 -5.18 -26.16 15.85
N LEU A 691 -6.01 -25.37 16.53
CA LEU A 691 -7.48 -25.46 16.50
C LEU A 691 -8.05 -25.53 15.06
N PRO A 692 -8.85 -26.56 14.70
CA PRO A 692 -9.36 -26.77 13.35
C PRO A 692 -10.13 -25.59 12.74
N GLY A 693 -9.44 -24.83 11.87
CA GLY A 693 -9.97 -23.66 11.20
C GLY A 693 -10.15 -22.43 12.11
N GLY A 694 -9.44 -22.37 13.24
CA GLY A 694 -9.15 -21.14 13.95
C GLY A 694 -7.91 -20.44 13.37
N PHE A 695 -7.19 -19.70 14.21
CA PHE A 695 -5.86 -19.19 13.88
C PHE A 695 -4.80 -20.30 13.86
N LYS A 696 -3.81 -20.18 12.98
CA LYS A 696 -2.64 -21.08 12.86
C LYS A 696 -1.46 -20.24 12.37
N LEU A 697 -0.29 -20.39 13.01
CA LEU A 697 0.96 -19.82 12.53
C LEU A 697 1.44 -20.48 11.22
N GLY A 698 2.01 -19.68 10.32
CA GLY A 698 2.73 -20.14 9.13
C GLY A 698 2.70 -19.14 7.97
N VAL A 699 3.56 -19.35 6.98
CA VAL A 699 3.75 -18.45 5.83
C VAL A 699 2.62 -18.51 4.78
N ASN A 700 1.82 -19.58 4.75
CA ASN A 700 0.76 -19.74 3.73
C ASN A 700 -0.30 -18.63 3.81
N PRO A 701 -0.76 -18.07 2.67
CA PRO A 701 -1.81 -17.06 2.67
C PRO A 701 -3.08 -17.51 3.41
N GLY A 702 -3.57 -16.66 4.31
CA GLY A 702 -4.68 -16.98 5.22
C GLY A 702 -4.27 -17.62 6.55
N LEU A 703 -2.98 -17.99 6.76
CA LEU A 703 -2.40 -18.25 8.08
C LEU A 703 -1.92 -16.94 8.73
N VAL A 704 -1.55 -16.97 10.00
CA VAL A 704 -1.02 -15.80 10.72
C VAL A 704 0.50 -15.84 10.92
N LYS A 705 1.07 -14.64 11.09
CA LYS A 705 2.38 -14.40 11.71
C LYS A 705 2.19 -13.53 12.95
N TRP A 706 3.21 -13.47 13.79
CA TRP A 706 3.39 -12.37 14.74
C TRP A 706 3.55 -11.05 13.97
N GLU A 707 2.96 -9.96 14.47
CA GLU A 707 3.21 -8.60 13.95
C GLU A 707 4.01 -7.76 14.95
N GLY A 708 3.79 -7.94 16.26
CA GLY A 708 4.55 -7.28 17.32
C GLY A 708 3.93 -7.54 18.69
N THR A 709 4.65 -7.12 19.74
CA THR A 709 4.23 -7.25 21.15
C THR A 709 4.59 -5.97 21.88
N GLN A 710 3.64 -5.41 22.64
CA GLN A 710 3.84 -4.26 23.52
C GLN A 710 3.29 -4.58 24.91
N SER A 711 3.59 -3.77 25.94
CA SER A 711 2.97 -3.95 27.25
C SER A 711 1.52 -3.41 27.28
N VAL A 712 0.69 -3.93 28.18
CA VAL A 712 -0.65 -3.36 28.45
C VAL A 712 -0.53 -1.90 28.95
N LEU A 713 0.48 -1.61 29.76
CA LEU A 713 0.77 -0.25 30.24
C LEU A 713 1.08 0.73 29.10
N TRP A 714 1.82 0.31 28.07
CA TRP A 714 2.03 1.12 26.86
C TRP A 714 0.71 1.38 26.13
N GLY A 715 -0.17 0.38 26.05
CA GLY A 715 -1.45 0.50 25.36
C GLY A 715 -2.37 1.55 26.00
N GLU A 716 -2.46 1.55 27.33
CA GLU A 716 -3.28 2.51 28.06
C GLU A 716 -2.58 3.89 28.17
N GLU A 717 -1.25 3.98 28.33
CA GLU A 717 -0.51 5.26 28.27
C GLU A 717 -0.73 5.96 26.92
N VAL A 718 -0.76 5.19 25.82
CA VAL A 718 -1.04 5.70 24.48
C VAL A 718 -2.49 6.15 24.34
N ARG A 719 -3.46 5.48 24.97
CA ARG A 719 -4.87 5.93 24.98
C ARG A 719 -5.08 7.21 25.78
N ASP A 720 -4.48 7.29 26.97
CA ASP A 720 -4.50 8.47 27.83
C ASP A 720 -3.85 9.68 27.12
N ARG A 721 -2.74 9.48 26.41
CA ARG A 721 -2.02 10.55 25.69
C ARG A 721 -2.87 11.23 24.61
N PHE A 722 -3.79 10.50 23.99
CA PHE A 722 -4.66 10.98 22.91
C PHE A 722 -6.11 11.26 23.36
N ASP A 723 -6.44 11.11 24.65
CA ASP A 723 -7.82 11.19 25.20
C ASP A 723 -8.80 10.27 24.45
N ALA A 724 -8.32 9.08 24.08
CA ALA A 724 -8.95 8.21 23.07
C ALA A 724 -9.00 6.74 23.53
N PRO A 725 -9.94 6.34 24.41
CA PRO A 725 -10.02 4.96 24.95
C PRO A 725 -10.33 3.90 23.87
N GLU A 726 -10.93 4.29 22.74
CA GLU A 726 -11.21 3.43 21.59
C GLU A 726 -10.09 3.47 20.52
N LEU A 727 -8.93 4.10 20.81
CA LEU A 727 -7.80 4.15 19.90
C LEU A 727 -7.36 2.73 19.51
N ASN A 728 -7.24 2.50 18.20
CA ASN A 728 -6.96 1.20 17.62
C ASN A 728 -5.46 0.86 17.70
N LEU A 729 -5.04 0.31 18.84
CA LEU A 729 -3.65 -0.04 19.17
C LEU A 729 -2.98 -0.99 18.16
N ALA A 730 -3.75 -1.71 17.33
CA ALA A 730 -3.22 -2.53 16.24
C ALA A 730 -2.45 -1.71 15.17
N ARG A 731 -2.63 -0.38 15.14
CA ARG A 731 -1.85 0.55 14.31
C ARG A 731 -0.37 0.62 14.69
N TYR A 732 -0.07 0.52 15.99
CA TYR A 732 1.27 0.75 16.53
C TYR A 732 1.89 -0.49 17.22
N ILE A 733 1.15 -1.61 17.28
CA ILE A 733 1.55 -2.85 17.99
C ILE A 733 2.91 -3.43 17.54
N LYS A 734 3.29 -3.13 16.29
CA LYS A 734 4.45 -3.67 15.58
C LYS A 734 5.79 -3.23 16.17
N ASP A 735 5.94 -1.94 16.44
CA ASP A 735 7.19 -1.29 16.83
C ASP A 735 7.02 -0.31 18.02
N GLY A 736 5.79 -0.18 18.54
CA GLY A 736 5.46 0.71 19.67
C GLY A 736 5.52 2.19 19.33
N THR A 737 5.83 2.56 18.08
CA THR A 737 6.18 3.92 17.68
C THR A 737 4.93 4.72 17.33
N VAL A 738 4.38 5.40 18.33
CA VAL A 738 3.22 6.28 18.16
C VAL A 738 3.66 7.67 17.74
N THR A 739 3.14 8.15 16.61
CA THR A 739 3.39 9.50 16.08
C THR A 739 2.26 10.46 16.46
N ASP A 740 2.59 11.62 17.04
CA ASP A 740 1.62 12.71 17.31
C ASP A 740 0.93 13.28 16.05
N VAL A 741 1.38 12.86 14.86
CA VAL A 741 0.56 12.94 13.64
C VAL A 741 -0.51 11.86 13.73
N ASP A 742 -1.66 12.21 14.30
CA ASP A 742 -2.92 11.62 13.85
C ASP A 742 -3.00 11.88 12.34
N SER A 743 -2.87 10.82 11.56
CA SER A 743 -2.87 10.87 10.11
C SER A 743 -4.28 11.00 9.53
N GLY A 744 -5.33 10.82 10.34
CA GLY A 744 -6.70 10.65 9.85
C GLY A 744 -6.77 9.45 8.90
N GLU A 745 -6.39 8.26 9.41
CA GLU A 745 -6.44 6.95 8.72
C GLU A 745 -7.40 5.95 9.37
#